data_AF-A0A517PF57-F1
#
_entry.id   AF-A0A517PF57-F1
#
_cell.length_a   1.000
_cell.length_b   1.000
_cell.length_c   1.000
_cell.angle_alpha   90.00
_cell.angle_beta   90.00
_cell.angle_gamma   90.00
#
_symmetry.space_group_name_H-M   'P 1'
#
loop_
_entity.id
_entity.type
_entity.pdbx_description
1 polymer ?
#
loop_
_entity_poly.entity_id
_entity_poly.type
_entity_poly.pdbx_seq_one_letter_code
_entity_poly.pdbx_strand_id
1 'polypeptide(L)'
;MLNFAPLLLILCGSSDVPLTLDAATAHDLTLVPIDGGATLTTTGADPYVQLRPFDPAAVGPDAAVLEFEYLCPDGVEGLHVYYGRPFAEARSIAAGPLTKAEGWARFAVNLRDASAGRWTAETRELRLDFGARAGVQISVRGLRLRPRNEAERRSAEARQRERDRKLRDAAAVQAVLNADLPSSIGEVIAEPDEILIAGHADRPATLLEIFPWVPTALRIEAANAQVVGEVPAGPFEVRLPRTIDAADPVTSRWAVARRTGEAWELESAAIYSTTIAARHELERLTPRSIKGLGGISDRGPRSDWTDLGLHNVTINVPLGQFVSLTPGPDRTPFPHAGRTWYAEDSALRRYDALIGPATEQGIVVSAILLITFAQNDFNRTLIHPEAVNDGAAYAMPNLATADGVAAYGAVIALLSDRYARPADGSAGESHGRIVNWILHNEIDQGAHWTNMGEQPPLRYLETYYRAMRLVHALTRRNDPHARTFVSLTHHWDQPPDPTWETYAPKRLLEDLAALSRLEGDFEWGVAYHPYPESLLRPTPWSDRLPTDRDDTPMITPRNLAVLDRFLHRPELRFRPSAAERTQGTEDRVRGVLLSEQGFHTPETTDPAARAEHERVQAAAFLYTWDRLRELTVVEAFHNHRWIDHPGEGPLRLGLRRQPTAEEPDGPKKLAWEVYRDLGTPEESRWRWLLDEVGAPGGPGSKPTDLR
;
A
#
# COMPACT_ATOMS: atom_id res chain seq x y z
N MET A 1 27.14 72.12 33.52
CA MET A 1 25.74 71.79 33.16
C MET A 1 25.73 70.38 32.60
N LEU A 2 25.13 69.46 33.34
CA LEU A 2 24.88 68.08 32.91
C LEU A 2 23.93 68.10 31.71
N ASN A 3 24.14 67.22 30.73
CA ASN A 3 23.06 66.75 29.87
C ASN A 3 23.24 65.24 29.62
N PHE A 4 22.37 64.48 30.28
CA PHE A 4 22.10 63.07 30.05
C PHE A 4 21.40 62.92 28.70
N ALA A 5 21.94 62.10 27.79
CA ALA A 5 21.19 61.58 26.65
C ALA A 5 20.55 60.24 27.07
N PRO A 6 19.26 60.00 26.79
CA PRO A 6 18.56 58.83 27.28
C PRO A 6 18.94 57.60 26.44
N LEU A 7 19.25 56.52 27.16
CA LEU A 7 19.35 55.16 26.66
C LEU A 7 17.95 54.72 26.22
N LEU A 8 17.71 54.63 24.90
CA LEU A 8 16.47 54.08 24.37
C LEU A 8 16.50 52.56 24.57
N LEU A 9 15.86 52.07 25.63
CA LEU A 9 15.52 50.66 25.77
C LEU A 9 14.62 50.26 24.60
N ILE A 10 15.15 49.45 23.68
CA ILE A 10 14.32 48.66 22.76
C ILE A 10 13.66 47.59 23.63
N LEU A 11 12.44 47.88 24.09
CA LEU A 11 11.53 46.88 24.60
C LEU A 11 11.19 45.95 23.43
N CYS A 12 11.73 44.73 23.41
CA CYS A 12 11.17 43.63 22.63
C CYS A 12 9.73 43.41 23.12
N GLY A 13 8.75 44.02 22.45
CA GLY A 13 7.35 43.76 22.70
C GLY A 13 7.05 42.28 22.46
N SER A 14 6.33 41.65 23.38
CA SER A 14 5.81 40.29 23.19
C SER A 14 4.94 40.26 21.93
N SER A 15 5.33 39.48 20.93
CA SER A 15 4.60 39.21 19.69
C SER A 15 3.33 38.36 19.87
N ASP A 16 2.77 38.35 21.08
CA ASP A 16 1.60 37.58 21.46
C ASP A 16 0.35 38.43 21.19
N VAL A 17 -0.60 37.88 20.45
CA VAL A 17 -1.90 38.51 20.18
C VAL A 17 -2.96 37.86 21.06
N PRO A 18 -3.48 38.56 22.09
CA PRO A 18 -4.52 38.00 22.94
C PRO A 18 -5.80 37.77 22.15
N LEU A 19 -6.47 36.66 22.44
CA LEU A 19 -7.74 36.28 21.85
C LEU A 19 -8.82 36.25 22.93
N THR A 20 -10.07 36.48 22.55
CA THR A 20 -11.19 36.50 23.50
C THR A 20 -12.38 35.76 22.91
N LEU A 21 -13.03 34.94 23.74
CA LEU A 21 -14.26 34.26 23.38
C LEU A 21 -15.39 35.28 23.16
N ASP A 22 -16.18 35.08 22.12
CA ASP A 22 -17.41 35.83 21.88
C ASP A 22 -18.62 35.03 22.39
N ALA A 23 -18.97 35.25 23.66
CA ALA A 23 -20.06 34.53 24.32
C ALA A 23 -21.41 34.65 23.61
N ALA A 24 -21.63 35.68 22.79
CA ALA A 24 -22.86 35.83 22.01
C ALA A 24 -23.00 34.81 20.87
N THR A 25 -21.91 34.11 20.53
CA THR A 25 -21.85 33.12 19.44
C THR A 25 -21.89 31.67 19.92
N ALA A 26 -22.07 31.47 21.23
CA ALA A 26 -22.11 30.15 21.83
C ALA A 26 -23.29 29.34 21.30
N HIS A 27 -23.02 28.09 20.92
CA HIS A 27 -24.00 27.11 20.47
C HIS A 27 -23.76 25.81 21.23
N ASP A 28 -24.81 25.18 21.76
CA ASP A 28 -24.71 24.01 22.65
C ASP A 28 -23.65 24.16 23.76
N LEU A 29 -23.44 25.39 24.22
CA LEU A 29 -22.38 25.77 25.14
C LEU A 29 -22.86 26.92 26.03
N THR A 30 -22.68 26.80 27.33
CA THR A 30 -22.84 27.92 28.27
C THR A 30 -21.48 28.40 28.75
N LEU A 31 -21.35 29.71 28.97
CA LEU A 31 -20.09 30.34 29.38
C LEU A 31 -20.28 31.12 30.67
N VAL A 32 -19.41 30.86 31.64
CA VAL A 32 -19.27 31.63 32.89
C VAL A 32 -17.89 32.28 32.90
N PRO A 33 -17.78 33.61 32.84
CA PRO A 33 -16.49 34.30 32.84
C PRO A 33 -15.65 33.96 34.07
N ILE A 34 -14.34 33.84 33.88
CA ILE A 34 -13.32 33.73 34.93
C ILE A 34 -12.19 34.72 34.64
N ASP A 35 -11.25 34.88 35.56
CA ASP A 35 -10.09 35.73 35.31
C ASP A 35 -9.28 35.24 34.10
N GLY A 36 -9.12 36.10 33.11
CA GLY A 36 -8.42 35.80 31.85
C GLY A 36 -9.09 34.76 30.94
N GLY A 37 -10.37 34.42 31.13
CA GLY A 37 -11.02 33.36 30.35
C GLY A 37 -12.49 33.08 30.69
N ALA A 38 -12.93 31.84 30.47
CA ALA A 38 -14.28 31.37 30.84
C ALA A 38 -14.29 29.89 31.23
N THR A 39 -15.21 29.51 32.11
CA THR A 39 -15.66 28.12 32.26
C THR A 39 -16.81 27.86 31.30
N LEU A 40 -16.62 26.86 30.46
CA LEU A 40 -17.55 26.38 29.45
C LEU A 40 -18.26 25.12 29.97
N THR A 41 -19.54 24.98 29.69
CA THR A 41 -20.27 23.73 29.91
C THR A 41 -20.98 23.34 28.63
N THR A 42 -20.63 22.19 28.06
CA THR A 42 -21.29 21.66 26.85
C THR A 42 -22.70 21.22 27.19
N THR A 43 -23.68 21.59 26.37
CA THR A 43 -25.11 21.33 26.63
C THR A 43 -25.81 20.50 25.55
N GLY A 44 -25.15 20.25 24.42
CA GLY A 44 -25.70 19.49 23.29
C GLY A 44 -24.64 18.77 22.46
N ALA A 45 -24.96 18.54 21.19
CA ALA A 45 -24.18 17.69 20.29
C ALA A 45 -23.18 18.48 19.41
N ASP A 46 -23.29 19.81 19.36
CA ASP A 46 -22.39 20.69 18.60
C ASP A 46 -21.91 21.91 19.44
N PRO A 47 -21.23 21.68 20.59
CA PRO A 47 -20.72 22.72 21.48
C PRO A 47 -19.58 23.54 20.88
N TYR A 48 -19.89 24.76 20.40
CA TYR A 48 -18.88 25.67 19.86
C TYR A 48 -19.03 27.12 20.35
N VAL A 49 -17.94 27.89 20.20
CA VAL A 49 -17.92 29.35 20.39
C VAL A 49 -16.91 30.00 19.44
N GLN A 50 -17.23 31.19 18.95
CA GLN A 50 -16.31 31.97 18.12
C GLN A 50 -15.36 32.80 18.98
N LEU A 51 -14.19 33.09 18.43
CA LEU A 51 -13.30 34.12 18.94
C LEU A 51 -13.69 35.46 18.33
N ARG A 52 -13.56 36.53 19.10
CA ARG A 52 -13.66 37.88 18.55
C ARG A 52 -12.57 38.07 17.48
N PRO A 53 -12.90 38.66 16.32
CA PRO A 53 -11.91 38.91 15.28
C PRO A 53 -10.75 39.74 15.83
N PHE A 54 -9.52 39.27 15.59
CA PHE A 54 -8.30 40.01 15.92
C PHE A 54 -7.88 40.93 14.76
N ASP A 55 -6.96 41.86 15.04
CA ASP A 55 -6.34 42.71 14.02
C ASP A 55 -5.19 41.96 13.33
N PRO A 56 -5.27 41.66 12.02
CA PRO A 56 -4.19 41.02 11.28
C PRO A 56 -2.85 41.76 11.39
N ALA A 57 -2.87 43.10 11.46
CA ALA A 57 -1.66 43.91 11.56
C ALA A 57 -0.93 43.75 12.90
N ALA A 58 -1.63 43.29 13.94
CA ALA A 58 -1.04 43.01 15.24
C ALA A 58 -0.40 41.61 15.32
N VAL A 59 -0.70 40.72 14.35
CA VAL A 59 -0.17 39.36 14.31
C VAL A 59 1.18 39.36 13.59
N GLY A 60 2.25 39.13 14.35
CA GLY A 60 3.58 38.96 13.78
C GLY A 60 3.63 37.81 12.76
N PRO A 61 4.55 37.83 11.78
CA PRO A 61 4.60 36.84 10.70
C PRO A 61 4.78 35.39 11.18
N ASP A 62 5.33 35.20 12.39
CA ASP A 62 5.54 33.89 13.01
C ASP A 62 4.48 33.52 14.05
N ALA A 63 3.55 34.44 14.39
CA ALA A 63 2.53 34.25 15.42
C ALA A 63 1.36 33.40 14.93
N ALA A 64 1.63 32.12 14.66
CA ALA A 64 0.67 31.15 14.14
C ALA A 64 0.25 30.08 15.15
N VAL A 65 0.80 30.08 16.37
CA VAL A 65 0.43 29.09 17.40
C VAL A 65 -0.74 29.62 18.21
N LEU A 66 -1.91 28.99 18.04
CA LEU A 66 -3.03 29.15 18.96
C LEU A 66 -2.70 28.41 20.24
N GLU A 67 -2.68 29.13 21.36
CA GLU A 67 -2.43 28.58 22.67
C GLU A 67 -3.45 29.05 23.69
N PHE A 68 -3.77 28.17 24.63
CA PHE A 68 -4.48 28.51 25.86
C PHE A 68 -4.16 27.51 26.98
N GLU A 69 -4.46 27.88 28.22
CA GLU A 69 -4.50 26.95 29.33
C GLU A 69 -5.93 26.44 29.52
N TYR A 70 -6.07 25.18 29.93
CA TYR A 70 -7.35 24.56 30.18
C TYR A 70 -7.34 23.68 31.44
N LEU A 71 -8.52 23.50 32.03
CA LEU A 71 -8.80 22.51 33.07
C LEU A 71 -10.05 21.75 32.62
N CYS A 72 -9.93 20.44 32.45
CA CYS A 72 -11.00 19.59 31.93
C CYS A 72 -10.83 18.16 32.47
N PRO A 73 -11.49 17.80 33.59
CA PRO A 73 -11.28 16.49 34.23
C PRO A 73 -11.77 15.33 33.36
N ASP A 74 -12.82 15.56 32.57
CA ASP A 74 -13.40 14.56 31.66
C ASP A 74 -12.64 14.42 30.34
N GLY A 75 -11.85 15.43 29.96
CA GLY A 75 -11.22 15.56 28.66
C GLY A 75 -12.22 15.86 27.54
N VAL A 76 -11.68 16.21 26.37
CA VAL A 76 -12.41 16.37 25.11
C VAL A 76 -11.68 15.55 24.06
N GLU A 77 -12.37 14.63 23.40
CA GLU A 77 -11.74 13.69 22.44
C GLU A 77 -11.29 14.36 21.15
N GLY A 78 -11.94 15.45 20.72
CA GLY A 78 -11.57 16.19 19.52
C GLY A 78 -11.92 17.67 19.61
N LEU A 79 -10.91 18.52 19.79
CA LEU A 79 -11.04 19.97 19.58
C LEU A 79 -10.90 20.25 18.09
N HIS A 80 -11.87 20.93 17.49
CA HIS A 80 -11.74 21.45 16.13
C HIS A 80 -11.59 22.97 16.15
N VAL A 81 -10.73 23.48 15.26
CA VAL A 81 -10.55 24.91 15.03
C VAL A 81 -10.96 25.21 13.61
N TYR A 82 -12.07 25.93 13.44
CA TYR A 82 -12.48 26.44 12.14
C TYR A 82 -11.93 27.84 11.92
N TYR A 83 -11.57 28.13 10.66
CA TYR A 83 -11.00 29.42 10.29
C TYR A 83 -11.65 30.02 9.05
N GLY A 84 -11.92 31.33 9.12
CA GLY A 84 -12.49 32.10 8.01
C GLY A 84 -13.96 31.80 7.74
N ARG A 85 -14.66 32.78 7.17
CA ARG A 85 -16.10 32.67 6.86
C ARG A 85 -16.37 32.27 5.41
N PRO A 86 -17.45 31.52 5.12
CA PRO A 86 -18.24 30.73 6.08
C PRO A 86 -17.42 29.61 6.74
N PHE A 87 -17.70 29.28 8.01
CA PHE A 87 -17.07 28.12 8.65
C PHE A 87 -17.55 26.85 7.94
N ALA A 88 -16.59 26.06 7.44
CA ALA A 88 -16.84 24.85 6.67
C ALA A 88 -15.71 23.86 6.90
N GLU A 89 -15.95 22.56 6.70
CA GLU A 89 -14.95 21.51 6.92
C GLU A 89 -13.68 21.67 6.09
N ALA A 90 -13.79 22.21 4.88
CA ALA A 90 -12.61 22.55 4.05
C ALA A 90 -11.66 23.56 4.73
N ARG A 91 -12.13 24.27 5.76
CA ARG A 91 -11.38 25.21 6.59
C ARG A 91 -11.51 24.88 8.07
N SER A 92 -11.44 23.59 8.41
CA SER A 92 -11.29 23.10 9.77
C SER A 92 -9.88 22.55 10.00
N ILE A 93 -9.47 22.52 11.27
CA ILE A 93 -8.27 21.87 11.77
C ILE A 93 -8.73 20.94 12.88
N ALA A 94 -8.51 19.63 12.71
CA ALA A 94 -8.61 18.68 13.82
C ALA A 94 -7.40 18.91 14.74
N ALA A 95 -7.59 19.70 15.80
CA ALA A 95 -6.52 20.20 16.64
C ALA A 95 -6.08 19.20 17.72
N GLY A 96 -6.76 18.05 17.79
CA GLY A 96 -6.49 16.96 18.72
C GLY A 96 -7.28 17.05 20.03
N PRO A 97 -7.09 16.09 20.95
CA PRO A 97 -7.83 16.05 22.20
C PRO A 97 -7.36 17.10 23.20
N LEU A 98 -8.28 17.55 24.06
CA LEU A 98 -7.92 18.09 25.37
C LEU A 98 -7.84 16.91 26.33
N THR A 99 -6.63 16.45 26.64
CA THR A 99 -6.42 15.32 27.57
C THR A 99 -7.01 15.63 28.95
N LYS A 100 -7.43 14.60 29.68
CA LYS A 100 -7.94 14.75 31.05
C LYS A 100 -6.94 15.52 31.92
N ALA A 101 -7.41 16.61 32.50
CA ALA A 101 -6.59 17.53 33.30
C ALA A 101 -7.37 18.00 34.53
N GLU A 102 -6.97 17.50 35.70
CA GLU A 102 -7.52 17.90 37.02
C GLU A 102 -6.93 19.23 37.53
N GLY A 103 -5.91 19.76 36.84
CA GLY A 103 -5.32 21.08 37.04
C GLY A 103 -5.12 21.81 35.71
N TRP A 104 -4.60 23.04 35.75
CA TRP A 104 -4.33 23.81 34.53
C TRP A 104 -3.25 23.14 33.69
N ALA A 105 -3.65 22.67 32.52
CA ALA A 105 -2.79 22.14 31.46
C ALA A 105 -2.71 23.15 30.30
N ARG A 106 -1.72 22.98 29.42
CA ARG A 106 -1.49 23.88 28.29
C ARG A 106 -1.83 23.17 26.99
N PHE A 107 -2.58 23.84 26.12
CA PHE A 107 -2.89 23.39 24.77
C PHE A 107 -2.23 24.33 23.76
N ALA A 108 -1.65 23.78 22.70
CA ALA A 108 -1.07 24.57 21.62
C ALA A 108 -1.20 23.85 20.27
N VAL A 109 -1.62 24.59 19.24
CA VAL A 109 -1.66 24.12 17.85
C VAL A 109 -1.14 25.20 16.91
N ASN A 110 -0.24 24.83 15.99
CA ASN A 110 0.20 25.76 14.95
C ASN A 110 -0.83 25.78 13.81
N LEU A 111 -1.61 26.85 13.72
CA LEU A 111 -2.70 26.98 12.76
C LEU A 111 -2.19 26.96 11.32
N ARG A 112 -1.00 27.49 11.05
CA ARG A 112 -0.40 27.48 9.72
C ARG A 112 -0.01 26.06 9.31
N ASP A 113 0.70 25.33 10.18
CA ASP A 113 1.11 23.96 9.87
C ASP A 113 -0.10 23.03 9.73
N ALA A 114 -1.02 23.08 10.69
CA ALA A 114 -2.16 22.18 10.74
C ALA A 114 -3.21 22.44 9.64
N SER A 115 -3.14 23.61 8.98
CA SER A 115 -3.93 23.92 7.79
C SER A 115 -3.16 23.75 6.48
N ALA A 116 -1.95 23.18 6.51
CA ALA A 116 -1.05 23.09 5.36
C ALA A 116 -0.83 24.45 4.67
N GLY A 117 -0.69 25.51 5.47
CA GLY A 117 -0.45 26.88 5.00
C GLY A 117 -1.70 27.65 4.58
N ARG A 118 -2.90 27.05 4.61
CA ARG A 118 -4.15 27.73 4.20
C ARG A 118 -4.56 28.83 5.18
N TRP A 119 -4.28 28.68 6.47
CA TRP A 119 -4.51 29.72 7.46
C TRP A 119 -3.39 30.77 7.41
N THR A 120 -3.79 32.03 7.40
CA THR A 120 -2.90 33.20 7.50
C THR A 120 -3.45 34.19 8.52
N ALA A 121 -2.64 35.17 8.93
CA ALA A 121 -3.07 36.25 9.82
C ALA A 121 -4.27 37.05 9.27
N GLU A 122 -4.45 37.10 7.94
CA GLU A 122 -5.61 37.72 7.30
C GLU A 122 -6.92 36.97 7.61
N THR A 123 -6.83 35.69 7.99
CA THR A 123 -7.98 34.90 8.42
C THR A 123 -8.26 35.12 9.90
N ARG A 124 -8.86 36.27 10.19
CA ARG A 124 -9.10 36.77 11.56
C ARG A 124 -10.25 36.09 12.30
N GLU A 125 -11.12 35.36 11.60
CA GLU A 125 -12.24 34.66 12.21
C GLU A 125 -11.85 33.23 12.60
N LEU A 126 -12.01 32.90 13.89
CA LEU A 126 -11.77 31.56 14.43
C LEU A 126 -12.98 31.08 15.22
N ARG A 127 -13.28 29.78 15.14
CA ARG A 127 -14.31 29.10 15.95
C ARG A 127 -13.71 27.85 16.58
N LEU A 128 -13.90 27.68 17.88
CA LEU A 128 -13.47 26.52 18.65
C LEU A 128 -14.67 25.60 18.88
N ASP A 129 -14.48 24.33 18.57
CA ASP A 129 -15.49 23.27 18.64
C ASP A 129 -15.04 22.20 19.64
N PHE A 130 -15.85 21.88 20.64
CA PHE A 130 -15.47 21.06 21.79
C PHE A 130 -16.03 19.63 21.75
N GLY A 131 -16.01 19.02 20.57
CA GLY A 131 -16.49 17.64 20.33
C GLY A 131 -18.02 17.55 20.35
N ALA A 132 -18.57 16.35 20.56
CA ALA A 132 -20.03 16.12 20.49
C ALA A 132 -20.68 15.71 21.83
N ARG A 133 -19.92 15.73 22.93
CA ARG A 133 -20.38 15.23 24.24
C ARG A 133 -20.95 16.36 25.09
N ALA A 134 -22.21 16.27 25.46
CA ALA A 134 -22.85 17.14 26.44
C ALA A 134 -22.40 16.86 27.88
N GLY A 135 -22.51 17.86 28.76
CA GLY A 135 -22.20 17.78 30.19
C GLY A 135 -20.72 17.86 30.55
N VAL A 136 -19.84 18.19 29.60
CA VAL A 136 -18.41 18.36 29.84
C VAL A 136 -18.13 19.78 30.32
N GLN A 137 -17.41 19.90 31.44
CA GLN A 137 -16.98 21.18 31.98
C GLN A 137 -15.52 21.47 31.60
N ILE A 138 -15.29 22.63 30.99
CA ILE A 138 -14.00 23.02 30.41
C ILE A 138 -13.70 24.46 30.84
N SER A 139 -12.75 24.67 31.74
CA SER A 139 -12.26 26.03 32.00
C SER A 139 -11.12 26.34 31.04
N VAL A 140 -11.18 27.46 30.33
CA VAL A 140 -10.12 27.94 29.44
C VAL A 140 -9.68 29.35 29.84
N ARG A 141 -8.39 29.64 29.74
CA ARG A 141 -7.85 30.99 29.97
C ARG A 141 -6.59 31.26 29.14
N GLY A 142 -6.25 32.53 29.00
CA GLY A 142 -5.02 32.96 28.33
C GLY A 142 -4.97 32.60 26.85
N LEU A 143 -6.11 32.66 26.15
CA LEU A 143 -6.17 32.42 24.71
C LEU A 143 -5.32 33.46 23.98
N ARG A 144 -4.41 33.01 23.12
CA ARG A 144 -3.54 33.90 22.33
C ARG A 144 -3.03 33.23 21.06
N LEU A 145 -2.66 34.06 20.08
CA LEU A 145 -1.70 33.68 19.03
C LEU A 145 -0.31 34.07 19.49
N ARG A 146 0.67 33.18 19.33
CA ARG A 146 2.07 33.46 19.62
C ARG A 146 3.00 32.81 18.61
N PRO A 147 4.28 33.23 18.52
CA PRO A 147 5.28 32.47 17.79
C PRO A 147 5.51 31.10 18.41
N ARG A 148 6.14 30.21 17.63
CA ARG A 148 6.64 28.95 18.16
C ARG A 148 7.65 29.20 19.28
N ASN A 149 7.54 28.44 20.36
CA ASN A 149 8.61 28.38 21.36
C ASN A 149 9.81 27.58 20.80
N GLU A 150 10.92 27.55 21.54
CA GLU A 150 12.14 26.90 21.07
C GLU A 150 12.00 25.38 20.86
N ALA A 151 11.21 24.69 21.69
CA ALA A 151 10.96 23.26 21.51
C ALA A 151 10.14 23.01 20.23
N GLU A 152 9.08 23.78 20.00
CA GLU A 152 8.25 23.71 18.79
C GLU A 152 9.03 24.05 17.52
N ARG A 153 9.89 25.08 17.57
CA ARG A 153 10.81 25.41 16.47
C ARG A 153 11.75 24.25 16.16
N ARG A 154 12.46 23.72 17.17
CA ARG A 154 13.37 22.58 16.98
C ARG A 154 12.65 21.36 16.41
N SER A 155 11.43 21.09 16.87
CA SER A 155 10.58 20.01 16.38
C SER A 155 10.16 20.23 14.91
N ALA A 156 9.74 21.44 14.55
CA ALA A 156 9.38 21.80 13.17
C ALA A 156 10.58 21.73 12.22
N GLU A 157 11.73 22.27 12.63
CA GLU A 157 12.98 22.18 11.86
C GLU A 157 13.45 20.73 11.70
N ALA A 158 13.27 19.87 12.72
CA ALA A 158 13.58 18.45 12.62
C ALA A 158 12.68 17.75 11.60
N ARG A 159 11.35 18.00 11.63
CA ARG A 159 10.41 17.48 10.63
C ARG A 159 10.76 17.96 9.21
N GLN A 160 11.13 19.23 9.05
CA GLN A 160 11.53 19.74 7.74
C GLN A 160 12.83 19.09 7.24
N ARG A 161 13.85 18.95 8.10
CA ARG A 161 15.10 18.26 7.74
C ARG A 161 14.87 16.82 7.32
N GLU A 162 13.97 16.13 8.02
CA GLU A 162 13.53 14.77 7.70
C GLU A 162 12.86 14.71 6.32
N ARG A 163 11.90 15.61 6.08
CA ARG A 163 11.21 15.73 4.80
C ARG A 163 12.19 16.01 3.65
N ASP A 164 13.11 16.94 3.85
CA ASP A 164 14.13 17.29 2.85
C ASP A 164 15.10 16.13 2.58
N ARG A 165 15.43 15.31 3.60
CA ARG A 165 16.22 14.09 3.41
C ARG A 165 15.49 13.11 2.50
N LYS A 166 14.23 12.81 2.79
CA LYS A 166 13.41 11.89 1.98
C LYS A 166 13.26 12.36 0.53
N LEU A 167 13.12 13.67 0.32
CA LEU A 167 13.10 14.27 -1.02
C LEU A 167 14.44 14.11 -1.75
N ARG A 168 15.58 14.23 -1.05
CA ARG A 168 16.90 13.94 -1.64
C ARG A 168 17.05 12.47 -2.02
N ASP A 169 16.56 11.55 -1.19
CA ASP A 169 16.57 10.11 -1.51
C ASP A 169 15.75 9.84 -2.79
N ALA A 170 14.54 10.41 -2.89
CA ALA A 170 13.73 10.30 -4.12
C ALA A 170 14.41 10.93 -5.34
N ALA A 171 15.06 12.08 -5.17
CA ALA A 171 15.82 12.73 -6.23
C ALA A 171 17.03 11.90 -6.68
N ALA A 172 17.65 11.13 -5.78
CA ALA A 172 18.74 10.22 -6.14
C ALA A 172 18.25 9.10 -7.06
N VAL A 173 17.09 8.49 -6.77
CA VAL A 173 16.46 7.49 -7.66
C VAL A 173 16.11 8.11 -9.01
N GLN A 174 15.52 9.31 -9.00
CA GLN A 174 15.18 10.04 -10.23
C GLN A 174 16.42 10.37 -11.06
N ALA A 175 17.56 10.66 -10.42
CA ALA A 175 18.82 10.91 -11.11
C ALA A 175 19.32 9.66 -11.84
N VAL A 176 19.17 8.46 -11.25
CA VAL A 176 19.51 7.20 -11.95
C VAL A 176 18.61 7.00 -13.18
N LEU A 177 17.29 7.20 -13.04
CA LEU A 177 16.33 7.08 -14.16
C LEU A 177 16.64 8.01 -15.34
N ASN A 178 17.28 9.16 -15.07
CA ASN A 178 17.63 10.17 -16.08
C ASN A 178 19.10 10.10 -16.51
N ALA A 179 19.89 9.18 -15.96
CA ALA A 179 21.32 9.15 -16.20
C ALA A 179 21.64 8.58 -17.59
N ASP A 180 22.52 9.28 -18.30
CA ASP A 180 23.20 8.74 -19.47
C ASP A 180 24.57 8.24 -19.01
N LEU A 181 24.68 6.91 -18.89
CA LEU A 181 25.83 6.25 -18.26
C LEU A 181 26.77 5.70 -19.34
N PRO A 182 28.10 5.89 -19.18
CA PRO A 182 29.07 5.58 -20.24
C PRO A 182 29.24 4.07 -20.48
N SER A 183 28.91 3.23 -19.51
CA SER A 183 29.04 1.78 -19.54
C SER A 183 27.67 1.12 -19.37
N SER A 184 27.57 -0.15 -19.74
CA SER A 184 26.33 -0.93 -19.63
C SER A 184 26.61 -2.38 -19.24
N ILE A 185 25.67 -2.96 -18.50
CA ILE A 185 25.56 -4.42 -18.33
C ILE A 185 24.32 -4.81 -19.12
N GLY A 186 24.50 -5.67 -20.12
CA GLY A 186 23.41 -6.10 -21.01
C GLY A 186 22.69 -7.33 -20.49
N GLU A 187 23.40 -8.19 -19.77
CA GLU A 187 22.84 -9.46 -19.31
C GLU A 187 23.46 -9.90 -17.98
N VAL A 188 22.59 -10.40 -17.09
CA VAL A 188 22.97 -11.10 -15.87
C VAL A 188 22.16 -12.41 -15.84
N ILE A 189 22.84 -13.54 -15.97
CA ILE A 189 22.21 -14.87 -15.96
C ILE A 189 22.64 -15.59 -14.68
N ALA A 190 21.67 -15.93 -13.83
CA ALA A 190 21.89 -16.80 -12.70
C ALA A 190 21.64 -18.25 -13.12
N GLU A 191 22.71 -18.94 -13.52
CA GLU A 191 22.74 -20.37 -13.81
C GLU A 191 22.68 -21.17 -12.48
N PRO A 192 22.55 -22.51 -12.50
CA PRO A 192 22.45 -23.30 -11.27
C PRO A 192 23.63 -23.12 -10.31
N ASP A 193 24.85 -23.03 -10.84
CA ASP A 193 26.11 -23.00 -10.09
C ASP A 193 27.00 -21.79 -10.41
N GLU A 194 26.61 -20.94 -11.37
CA GLU A 194 27.35 -19.73 -11.73
C GLU A 194 26.42 -18.51 -11.94
N ILE A 195 26.97 -17.30 -11.80
CA ILE A 195 26.37 -16.07 -12.33
C ILE A 195 27.26 -15.54 -13.45
N LEU A 196 26.67 -15.42 -14.63
CA LEU A 196 27.26 -14.79 -15.80
C LEU A 196 26.86 -13.31 -15.85
N ILE A 197 27.85 -12.44 -16.02
CA ILE A 197 27.65 -10.98 -16.15
C ILE A 197 28.35 -10.54 -17.43
N ALA A 198 27.58 -10.03 -18.38
CA ALA A 198 28.09 -9.56 -19.66
C ALA A 198 27.68 -8.12 -19.95
N GLY A 199 28.63 -7.33 -20.46
CA GLY A 199 28.42 -5.91 -20.67
C GLY A 199 29.50 -5.25 -21.52
N HIS A 200 29.48 -3.92 -21.52
CA HIS A 200 30.44 -3.07 -22.20
C HIS A 200 30.86 -1.92 -21.28
N ALA A 201 32.17 -1.73 -21.10
CA ALA A 201 32.71 -0.60 -20.35
C ALA A 201 33.38 0.42 -21.30
N ASP A 202 33.12 1.71 -21.11
CA ASP A 202 33.76 2.79 -21.89
C ASP A 202 35.29 2.83 -21.69
N ARG A 203 35.73 2.43 -20.51
CA ARG A 203 37.13 2.42 -20.07
C ARG A 203 37.35 1.30 -19.04
N PRO A 204 38.60 0.97 -18.68
CA PRO A 204 38.84 0.03 -17.60
C PRO A 204 38.21 0.53 -16.30
N ALA A 205 37.44 -0.34 -15.63
CA ALA A 205 36.64 0.00 -14.47
C ALA A 205 36.45 -1.21 -13.57
N THR A 206 35.77 -1.03 -12.43
CA THR A 206 35.54 -2.09 -11.45
C THR A 206 34.11 -2.61 -11.55
N LEU A 207 33.93 -3.94 -11.55
CA LEU A 207 32.63 -4.58 -11.41
C LEU A 207 32.29 -4.75 -9.92
N LEU A 208 31.10 -4.30 -9.54
CA LEU A 208 30.58 -4.35 -8.18
C LEU A 208 29.39 -5.29 -8.06
N GLU A 209 29.31 -5.99 -6.94
CA GLU A 209 28.08 -6.55 -6.39
C GLU A 209 27.51 -5.55 -5.37
N ILE A 210 26.33 -5.00 -5.63
CA ILE A 210 25.64 -4.06 -4.73
C ILE A 210 24.67 -4.84 -3.86
N PHE A 211 24.76 -4.66 -2.54
CA PHE A 211 23.96 -5.41 -1.59
C PHE A 211 22.46 -5.05 -1.65
N PRO A 212 21.53 -5.98 -1.34
CA PRO A 212 20.10 -5.75 -1.55
C PRO A 212 19.46 -4.67 -0.65
N TRP A 213 20.07 -4.35 0.50
CA TRP A 213 19.59 -3.29 1.40
C TRP A 213 19.97 -1.88 0.95
N VAL A 214 20.75 -1.76 -0.12
CA VAL A 214 21.26 -0.49 -0.60
C VAL A 214 20.22 0.12 -1.55
N PRO A 215 19.78 1.36 -1.35
CA PRO A 215 18.86 2.01 -2.30
C PRO A 215 19.52 2.30 -3.65
N THR A 216 18.68 2.47 -4.66
CA THR A 216 19.04 2.85 -6.03
C THR A 216 19.65 4.26 -6.05
N ALA A 217 20.91 4.39 -6.44
CA ALA A 217 21.62 5.66 -6.53
C ALA A 217 22.82 5.56 -7.50
N LEU A 218 23.26 6.72 -8.03
CA LEU A 218 24.47 6.81 -8.87
C LEU A 218 25.77 6.73 -8.05
N ARG A 219 25.70 7.02 -6.76
CA ARG A 219 26.83 7.00 -5.84
C ARG A 219 26.54 6.03 -4.70
N ILE A 220 27.44 5.06 -4.51
CA ILE A 220 27.30 3.99 -3.52
C ILE A 220 28.49 4.03 -2.58
N GLU A 221 28.24 4.12 -1.27
CA GLU A 221 29.31 4.05 -0.27
C GLU A 221 30.07 2.70 -0.37
N ALA A 222 31.39 2.70 -0.20
CA ALA A 222 32.20 1.52 -0.48
C ALA A 222 31.87 0.31 0.41
N ALA A 223 31.35 0.54 1.62
CA ALA A 223 30.90 -0.52 2.53
C ALA A 223 29.58 -1.20 2.06
N ASN A 224 28.89 -0.61 1.08
CA ASN A 224 27.60 -1.08 0.57
C ASN A 224 27.73 -1.88 -0.74
N ALA A 225 28.95 -2.20 -1.15
CA ALA A 225 29.20 -3.03 -2.31
C ALA A 225 30.45 -3.89 -2.11
N GLN A 226 30.49 -5.03 -2.79
CA GLN A 226 31.66 -5.89 -2.87
C GLN A 226 32.33 -5.71 -4.24
N VAL A 227 33.65 -5.58 -4.25
CA VAL A 227 34.44 -5.62 -5.49
C VAL A 227 34.51 -7.06 -5.97
N VAL A 228 34.05 -7.27 -7.19
CA VAL A 228 34.03 -8.57 -7.86
C VAL A 228 35.31 -8.78 -8.64
N GLY A 229 35.74 -7.74 -9.36
CA GLY A 229 36.94 -7.76 -10.19
C GLY A 229 37.02 -6.50 -11.05
N GLU A 230 38.10 -6.40 -11.83
CA GLU A 230 38.27 -5.33 -12.82
C GLU A 230 37.77 -5.80 -14.19
N VAL A 231 37.17 -4.88 -14.94
CA VAL A 231 36.71 -5.11 -16.32
C VAL A 231 37.53 -4.25 -17.30
N PRO A 232 37.87 -4.77 -18.50
CA PRO A 232 38.58 -4.01 -19.52
C PRO A 232 37.67 -2.96 -20.16
N ALA A 233 38.27 -2.00 -20.87
CA ALA A 233 37.53 -1.20 -21.84
C ALA A 233 37.01 -2.08 -22.98
N GLY A 234 35.80 -1.83 -23.45
CA GLY A 234 35.11 -2.63 -24.45
C GLY A 234 34.20 -3.70 -23.85
N PRO A 235 33.85 -4.74 -24.63
CA PRO A 235 33.01 -5.83 -24.16
C PRO A 235 33.72 -6.66 -23.09
N PHE A 236 32.98 -7.11 -22.09
CA PHE A 236 33.48 -7.99 -21.03
C PHE A 236 32.46 -9.08 -20.68
N GLU A 237 32.99 -10.15 -20.10
CA GLU A 237 32.22 -11.27 -19.58
C GLU A 237 32.90 -11.78 -18.31
N VAL A 238 32.15 -11.89 -17.21
CA VAL A 238 32.63 -12.37 -15.91
C VAL A 238 31.72 -13.51 -15.46
N ARG A 239 32.33 -14.61 -14.99
CA ARG A 239 31.64 -15.74 -14.36
C ARG A 239 32.03 -15.84 -12.89
N LEU A 240 31.04 -15.98 -12.03
CA LEU A 240 31.20 -16.07 -10.59
C LEU A 240 30.55 -17.35 -10.08
N PRO A 241 31.14 -18.05 -9.09
CA PRO A 241 30.48 -19.18 -8.47
C PRO A 241 29.21 -18.72 -7.74
N ARG A 242 28.13 -19.50 -7.87
CA ARG A 242 26.85 -19.31 -7.19
C ARG A 242 26.63 -20.45 -6.20
N THR A 243 26.19 -20.12 -4.99
CA THR A 243 25.83 -21.13 -3.97
C THR A 243 24.46 -20.82 -3.38
N ILE A 244 23.45 -21.60 -3.77
CA ILE A 244 22.04 -21.36 -3.44
C ILE A 244 21.75 -21.43 -1.92
N ASP A 245 22.39 -22.37 -1.22
CA ASP A 245 22.12 -22.63 0.20
C ASP A 245 22.97 -21.76 1.16
N ALA A 246 23.85 -20.90 0.61
CA ALA A 246 24.67 -19.95 1.35
C ALA A 246 24.16 -18.51 1.17
N ALA A 247 25.03 -17.56 0.83
CA ALA A 247 24.66 -16.21 0.41
C ALA A 247 24.44 -16.20 -1.11
N ASP A 248 23.28 -16.69 -1.58
CA ASP A 248 22.93 -16.69 -3.00
C ASP A 248 22.84 -15.24 -3.53
N PRO A 249 23.75 -14.80 -4.42
CA PRO A 249 23.80 -13.43 -4.90
C PRO A 249 22.70 -13.12 -5.94
N VAL A 250 21.76 -14.04 -6.18
CA VAL A 250 20.63 -13.84 -7.11
C VAL A 250 19.75 -12.62 -6.75
N THR A 251 19.78 -12.16 -5.50
CA THR A 251 19.05 -10.97 -5.03
C THR A 251 19.86 -9.67 -5.11
N SER A 252 21.14 -9.75 -5.45
CA SER A 252 22.05 -8.60 -5.61
C SER A 252 21.89 -7.93 -6.99
N ARG A 253 22.43 -6.72 -7.10
CA ARG A 253 22.61 -6.02 -8.38
C ARG A 253 24.07 -5.92 -8.75
N TRP A 254 24.35 -5.81 -10.03
CA TRP A 254 25.69 -5.71 -10.58
C TRP A 254 25.87 -4.39 -11.32
N ALA A 255 26.98 -3.69 -11.09
CA ALA A 255 27.25 -2.42 -11.74
C ALA A 255 28.74 -2.25 -12.08
N VAL A 256 29.04 -1.59 -13.19
CA VAL A 256 30.37 -1.06 -13.48
C VAL A 256 30.50 0.28 -12.77
N ALA A 257 31.62 0.50 -12.09
CA ALA A 257 31.84 1.71 -11.30
C ALA A 257 33.31 2.10 -11.20
N ARG A 258 33.53 3.34 -10.76
CA ARG A 258 34.87 3.86 -10.44
C ARG A 258 34.93 4.32 -8.99
N ARG A 259 36.01 3.96 -8.30
CA ARG A 259 36.25 4.42 -6.94
C ARG A 259 36.52 5.93 -6.90
N THR A 260 35.83 6.64 -6.02
CA THR A 260 35.99 8.08 -5.77
C THR A 260 35.98 8.34 -4.26
N GLY A 261 37.16 8.25 -3.65
CA GLY A 261 37.31 8.31 -2.19
C GLY A 261 36.76 7.05 -1.50
N GLU A 262 35.85 7.24 -0.56
CA GLU A 262 35.17 6.18 0.19
C GLU A 262 33.87 5.70 -0.47
N ALA A 263 33.57 6.13 -1.70
CA ALA A 263 32.41 5.68 -2.46
C ALA A 263 32.79 5.24 -3.87
N TRP A 264 31.80 4.66 -4.54
CA TRP A 264 31.78 4.27 -5.94
C TRP A 264 30.85 5.22 -6.70
N GLU A 265 31.33 5.73 -7.82
CA GLU A 265 30.48 6.40 -8.81
C GLU A 265 30.14 5.37 -9.88
N LEU A 266 28.86 5.11 -10.10
CA LEU A 266 28.40 4.14 -11.08
C LEU A 266 28.63 4.67 -12.49
N GLU A 267 29.22 3.82 -13.34
CA GLU A 267 29.40 4.05 -14.77
C GLU A 267 28.39 3.26 -15.60
N SER A 268 27.62 2.34 -15.00
CA SER A 268 26.47 1.67 -15.59
C SER A 268 25.27 1.68 -14.65
N ALA A 269 24.07 1.40 -15.17
CA ALA A 269 22.94 1.03 -14.32
C ALA A 269 23.29 -0.23 -13.50
N ALA A 270 22.66 -0.36 -12.34
CA ALA A 270 22.80 -1.53 -11.48
C ALA A 270 21.77 -2.59 -11.90
N ILE A 271 22.23 -3.70 -12.49
CA ILE A 271 21.36 -4.70 -13.13
C ILE A 271 21.17 -5.91 -12.21
N TYR A 272 19.94 -6.35 -11.96
CA TYR A 272 19.72 -7.66 -11.32
C TYR A 272 19.75 -8.79 -12.36
N SER A 273 19.76 -10.03 -11.89
CA SER A 273 19.56 -11.22 -12.73
C SER A 273 18.34 -11.08 -13.64
N THR A 274 18.61 -10.98 -14.94
CA THR A 274 17.61 -10.92 -16.02
C THR A 274 17.06 -12.29 -16.39
N THR A 275 17.83 -13.35 -16.08
CA THR A 275 17.44 -14.76 -16.29
C THR A 275 17.86 -15.54 -15.05
N ILE A 276 16.98 -16.41 -14.55
CA ILE A 276 17.25 -17.22 -13.35
C ILE A 276 16.86 -18.67 -13.65
N ALA A 277 17.84 -19.56 -13.59
CA ALA A 277 17.61 -20.99 -13.66
C ALA A 277 16.83 -21.47 -12.42
N ALA A 278 15.71 -22.15 -12.66
CA ALA A 278 14.92 -22.76 -11.60
C ALA A 278 15.50 -24.11 -11.18
N ARG A 279 15.39 -24.44 -9.89
CA ARG A 279 15.77 -25.74 -9.31
C ARG A 279 14.85 -26.87 -9.80
N HIS A 280 13.59 -26.56 -10.07
CA HIS A 280 12.58 -27.51 -10.48
C HIS A 280 12.08 -27.19 -11.88
N GLU A 281 11.96 -28.21 -12.72
CA GLU A 281 11.24 -28.13 -13.98
C GLU A 281 9.75 -28.36 -13.69
N LEU A 282 9.00 -27.28 -13.52
CA LEU A 282 7.56 -27.33 -13.28
C LEU A 282 6.82 -26.88 -14.53
N GLU A 283 5.70 -27.54 -14.85
CA GLU A 283 4.83 -27.09 -15.95
C GLU A 283 4.12 -25.78 -15.60
N ARG A 284 3.74 -24.99 -16.61
CA ARG A 284 2.96 -23.76 -16.37
C ARG A 284 1.53 -24.08 -15.98
N LEU A 285 1.08 -23.61 -14.81
CA LEU A 285 -0.35 -23.64 -14.48
C LEU A 285 -1.08 -22.54 -15.26
N THR A 286 -2.10 -22.94 -16.03
CA THR A 286 -2.99 -22.02 -16.74
C THR A 286 -4.43 -22.27 -16.28
N PRO A 287 -5.13 -21.28 -15.71
CA PRO A 287 -6.48 -21.49 -15.25
C PRO A 287 -7.43 -21.66 -16.45
N ARG A 288 -8.39 -22.59 -16.35
CA ARG A 288 -9.37 -22.82 -17.44
C ARG A 288 -10.40 -21.70 -17.59
N SER A 289 -10.52 -20.84 -16.59
CA SER A 289 -11.41 -19.68 -16.53
C SER A 289 -10.83 -18.65 -15.58
N ILE A 290 -11.16 -17.37 -15.76
CA ILE A 290 -10.74 -16.31 -14.84
C ILE A 290 -11.48 -16.39 -13.49
N LYS A 291 -12.56 -17.17 -13.38
CA LYS A 291 -13.39 -17.23 -12.16
C LYS A 291 -12.60 -17.69 -10.94
N GLY A 292 -12.63 -16.91 -9.86
CA GLY A 292 -11.91 -17.22 -8.65
C GLY A 292 -12.49 -16.59 -7.39
N LEU A 293 -11.95 -16.96 -6.23
CA LEU A 293 -12.45 -16.47 -4.94
C LEU A 293 -11.32 -15.85 -4.11
N GLY A 294 -11.63 -14.72 -3.50
CA GLY A 294 -10.73 -14.00 -2.62
C GLY A 294 -10.96 -14.28 -1.15
N GLY A 295 -9.89 -14.13 -0.35
CA GLY A 295 -9.96 -14.32 1.10
C GLY A 295 -10.16 -15.78 1.51
N ILE A 296 -9.64 -16.72 0.73
CA ILE A 296 -9.69 -18.14 1.06
C ILE A 296 -8.97 -18.39 2.39
N SER A 297 -9.66 -19.09 3.29
CA SER A 297 -9.22 -19.42 4.64
C SER A 297 -9.83 -20.75 5.06
N ASP A 298 -9.68 -21.12 6.33
CA ASP A 298 -10.36 -22.25 6.95
C ASP A 298 -11.87 -22.03 7.16
N ARG A 299 -12.39 -20.83 6.84
CA ARG A 299 -13.81 -20.48 6.97
C ARG A 299 -14.59 -20.81 5.70
N GLY A 300 -15.47 -21.80 5.79
CA GLY A 300 -16.48 -22.08 4.78
C GLY A 300 -16.41 -23.49 4.20
N PRO A 301 -17.44 -23.89 3.43
CA PRO A 301 -17.56 -25.25 2.93
C PRO A 301 -16.72 -25.46 1.68
N ARG A 302 -15.64 -26.25 1.77
CA ARG A 302 -14.75 -26.55 0.61
C ARG A 302 -15.47 -27.05 -0.64
N SER A 303 -16.67 -27.63 -0.50
CA SER A 303 -17.51 -28.01 -1.65
C SER A 303 -17.81 -26.82 -2.57
N ASP A 304 -17.84 -25.59 -2.04
CA ASP A 304 -18.04 -24.37 -2.85
C ASP A 304 -16.97 -24.21 -3.93
N TRP A 305 -15.75 -24.74 -3.75
CA TRP A 305 -14.70 -24.61 -4.76
C TRP A 305 -15.09 -25.33 -6.05
N THR A 306 -15.63 -26.54 -5.90
CA THR A 306 -16.16 -27.32 -7.01
C THR A 306 -17.52 -26.79 -7.46
N ASP A 307 -18.42 -26.52 -6.52
CA ASP A 307 -19.79 -26.08 -6.83
C ASP A 307 -19.82 -24.77 -7.60
N LEU A 308 -18.95 -23.81 -7.29
CA LEU A 308 -18.83 -22.52 -7.99
C LEU A 308 -18.00 -22.62 -9.29
N GLY A 309 -17.30 -23.73 -9.52
CA GLY A 309 -16.40 -23.92 -10.65
C GLY A 309 -15.18 -22.99 -10.61
N LEU A 310 -14.52 -22.90 -9.45
CA LEU A 310 -13.36 -22.02 -9.26
C LEU A 310 -12.13 -22.56 -10.00
N HIS A 311 -11.32 -21.64 -10.53
CA HIS A 311 -10.04 -21.95 -11.18
C HIS A 311 -8.89 -21.09 -10.65
N ASN A 312 -9.18 -20.07 -9.85
CA ASN A 312 -8.19 -19.22 -9.20
C ASN A 312 -8.61 -18.92 -7.76
N VAL A 313 -7.64 -18.76 -6.86
CA VAL A 313 -7.88 -18.31 -5.48
C VAL A 313 -6.79 -17.35 -5.02
N THR A 314 -7.16 -16.40 -4.14
CA THR A 314 -6.19 -15.64 -3.36
C THR A 314 -6.18 -16.06 -1.89
N ILE A 315 -4.99 -16.13 -1.32
CA ILE A 315 -4.76 -16.48 0.09
C ILE A 315 -3.87 -15.39 0.71
N ASN A 316 -4.30 -14.87 1.86
CA ASN A 316 -3.51 -13.92 2.65
C ASN A 316 -2.42 -14.68 3.43
N VAL A 317 -1.18 -14.20 3.34
CA VAL A 317 0.00 -14.81 3.95
C VAL A 317 0.71 -13.79 4.85
N PRO A 318 0.29 -13.65 6.13
CA PRO A 318 1.05 -12.91 7.14
C PRO A 318 2.40 -13.59 7.39
N LEU A 319 3.49 -12.95 6.96
CA LEU A 319 4.83 -13.56 6.92
C LEU A 319 5.41 -13.85 8.31
N GLY A 320 5.08 -13.02 9.31
CA GLY A 320 5.63 -13.10 10.65
C GLY A 320 5.30 -14.39 11.43
N GLN A 321 4.44 -15.27 10.90
CA GLN A 321 4.03 -16.51 11.57
C GLN A 321 4.81 -17.77 11.14
N PHE A 322 5.66 -17.67 10.11
CA PHE A 322 6.28 -18.86 9.50
C PHE A 322 7.73 -19.10 9.92
N VAL A 323 8.39 -18.11 10.52
CA VAL A 323 9.80 -18.19 10.90
C VAL A 323 10.00 -17.64 12.30
N SER A 324 10.91 -18.27 13.04
CA SER A 324 11.38 -17.86 14.34
C SER A 324 12.89 -17.59 14.33
N LEU A 325 13.33 -16.72 15.24
CA LEU A 325 14.75 -16.42 15.45
C LEU A 325 15.44 -17.45 16.37
N THR A 326 14.66 -18.26 17.09
CA THR A 326 15.16 -19.18 18.12
C THR A 326 14.60 -20.60 17.95
N PRO A 327 15.38 -21.64 18.34
CA PRO A 327 14.91 -23.02 18.33
C PRO A 327 13.73 -23.19 19.30
N GLY A 328 12.91 -24.21 19.07
CA GLY A 328 11.77 -24.54 19.92
C GLY A 328 11.06 -25.82 19.49
N PRO A 329 10.04 -26.26 20.24
CA PRO A 329 9.20 -27.38 19.83
C PRO A 329 8.44 -27.03 18.55
N ASP A 330 8.24 -28.02 17.67
CA ASP A 330 7.54 -27.86 16.38
C ASP A 330 8.16 -26.79 15.47
N ARG A 331 9.49 -26.70 15.53
CA ARG A 331 10.29 -25.83 14.67
C ARG A 331 11.42 -26.57 14.00
N THR A 332 11.54 -26.41 12.68
CA THR A 332 12.58 -27.05 11.89
C THR A 332 13.67 -26.04 11.49
N PRO A 333 14.96 -26.29 11.81
CA PRO A 333 16.04 -25.38 11.42
C PRO A 333 16.28 -25.40 9.90
N PHE A 334 16.55 -24.24 9.30
CA PHE A 334 16.95 -24.14 7.89
C PHE A 334 17.98 -23.00 7.67
N PRO A 335 18.94 -23.15 6.76
CA PRO A 335 19.91 -22.12 6.43
C PRO A 335 19.35 -21.10 5.43
N HIS A 336 19.68 -19.82 5.62
CA HIS A 336 19.47 -18.78 4.61
C HIS A 336 20.42 -17.60 4.86
N ALA A 337 21.10 -17.12 3.81
CA ALA A 337 22.01 -15.98 3.86
C ALA A 337 23.08 -16.09 4.98
N GLY A 338 23.67 -17.28 5.12
CA GLY A 338 24.71 -17.55 6.12
C GLY A 338 24.23 -17.63 7.58
N ARG A 339 22.91 -17.63 7.82
CA ARG A 339 22.28 -17.74 9.15
C ARG A 339 21.33 -18.93 9.22
N THR A 340 21.23 -19.55 10.39
CA THR A 340 20.19 -20.54 10.69
C THR A 340 18.93 -19.85 11.21
N TRP A 341 17.81 -20.15 10.56
CA TRP A 341 16.45 -19.74 10.91
C TRP A 341 15.64 -20.97 11.31
N TYR A 342 14.45 -20.77 11.87
CA TYR A 342 13.61 -21.87 12.35
C TYR A 342 12.20 -21.74 11.77
N ALA A 343 11.80 -22.68 10.91
CA ALA A 343 10.46 -22.73 10.33
C ALA A 343 9.44 -23.10 11.42
N GLU A 344 8.28 -22.44 11.43
CA GLU A 344 7.17 -22.73 12.35
C GLU A 344 6.25 -23.80 11.72
N ASP A 345 6.46 -25.07 12.06
CA ASP A 345 5.88 -26.19 11.31
C ASP A 345 4.35 -26.25 11.43
N SER A 346 3.78 -25.86 12.58
CA SER A 346 2.32 -25.73 12.73
C SER A 346 1.71 -24.71 11.78
N ALA A 347 2.40 -23.60 11.50
CA ALA A 347 1.92 -22.59 10.57
C ALA A 347 1.96 -23.11 9.14
N LEU A 348 3.04 -23.79 8.77
CA LEU A 348 3.18 -24.43 7.46
C LEU A 348 2.08 -25.47 7.23
N ARG A 349 1.84 -26.39 8.17
CA ARG A 349 0.80 -27.42 8.06
C ARG A 349 -0.61 -26.85 7.84
N ARG A 350 -0.93 -25.70 8.46
CA ARG A 350 -2.23 -25.03 8.24
C ARG A 350 -2.38 -24.53 6.80
N TYR A 351 -1.31 -23.99 6.22
CA TYR A 351 -1.34 -23.50 4.84
C TYR A 351 -1.26 -24.63 3.82
N ASP A 352 -0.52 -25.72 4.09
CA ASP A 352 -0.55 -26.91 3.23
C ASP A 352 -1.98 -27.45 3.10
N ALA A 353 -2.70 -27.51 4.21
CA ALA A 353 -4.09 -27.97 4.24
C ALA A 353 -5.03 -27.06 3.44
N LEU A 354 -4.61 -25.83 3.11
CA LEU A 354 -5.36 -24.88 2.28
C LEU A 354 -4.92 -24.94 0.81
N ILE A 355 -3.62 -25.00 0.54
CA ILE A 355 -3.01 -24.86 -0.79
C ILE A 355 -2.96 -26.20 -1.52
N GLY A 356 -2.67 -27.29 -0.82
CA GLY A 356 -2.61 -28.65 -1.38
C GLY A 356 -3.89 -29.02 -2.14
N PRO A 357 -5.08 -28.97 -1.50
CA PRO A 357 -6.34 -29.30 -2.16
C PRO A 357 -6.69 -28.39 -3.35
N ALA A 358 -6.29 -27.12 -3.33
CA ALA A 358 -6.49 -26.21 -4.46
C ALA A 358 -5.64 -26.68 -5.66
N THR A 359 -4.39 -27.04 -5.40
CA THR A 359 -3.44 -27.54 -6.40
C THR A 359 -3.92 -28.86 -7.01
N GLU A 360 -4.41 -29.79 -6.18
CA GLU A 360 -4.98 -31.08 -6.63
C GLU A 360 -6.18 -30.91 -7.57
N GLN A 361 -6.96 -29.84 -7.41
CA GLN A 361 -8.09 -29.49 -8.27
C GLN A 361 -7.67 -28.67 -9.51
N GLY A 362 -6.38 -28.38 -9.68
CA GLY A 362 -5.88 -27.52 -10.76
C GLY A 362 -6.27 -26.05 -10.60
N ILE A 363 -6.57 -25.61 -9.38
CA ILE A 363 -6.86 -24.21 -9.05
C ILE A 363 -5.54 -23.48 -8.88
N VAL A 364 -5.39 -22.36 -9.58
CA VAL A 364 -4.23 -21.48 -9.49
C VAL A 364 -4.27 -20.69 -8.18
N VAL A 365 -3.22 -20.82 -7.37
CA VAL A 365 -3.10 -20.12 -6.09
C VAL A 365 -2.24 -18.86 -6.25
N SER A 366 -2.79 -17.74 -5.77
CA SER A 366 -2.11 -16.45 -5.66
C SER A 366 -1.95 -16.05 -4.19
N ALA A 367 -0.73 -15.83 -3.72
CA ALA A 367 -0.45 -15.47 -2.34
C ALA A 367 -0.29 -13.96 -2.18
N ILE A 368 -1.04 -13.35 -1.25
CA ILE A 368 -0.90 -11.94 -0.86
C ILE A 368 0.02 -11.87 0.36
N LEU A 369 1.22 -11.33 0.18
CA LEU A 369 2.27 -11.32 1.21
C LEU A 369 2.10 -10.12 2.14
N LEU A 370 1.88 -10.38 3.43
CA LEU A 370 1.51 -9.34 4.40
C LEU A 370 2.51 -9.29 5.56
N ILE A 371 2.84 -8.09 6.03
CA ILE A 371 3.68 -7.90 7.22
C ILE A 371 2.84 -7.14 8.24
N THR A 372 2.29 -7.84 9.22
CA THR A 372 1.53 -7.22 10.31
C THR A 372 2.46 -6.40 11.20
N PHE A 373 1.94 -5.45 11.97
CA PHE A 373 2.75 -4.81 13.02
C PHE A 373 3.06 -5.78 14.17
N ALA A 374 4.23 -5.58 14.79
CA ALA A 374 4.96 -6.53 15.63
C ALA A 374 4.11 -7.37 16.61
N GLN A 375 3.97 -8.67 16.32
CA GLN A 375 3.39 -9.67 17.23
C GLN A 375 4.45 -10.55 17.90
N ASN A 376 5.66 -10.61 17.33
CA ASN A 376 6.80 -11.41 17.82
C ASN A 376 8.14 -10.80 17.31
N ASP A 377 9.26 -11.35 17.78
CA ASP A 377 10.59 -10.81 17.48
C ASP A 377 11.00 -10.95 16.00
N PHE A 378 10.63 -12.05 15.32
CA PHE A 378 10.89 -12.19 13.88
C PHE A 378 10.14 -11.13 13.09
N ASN A 379 8.88 -10.89 13.42
CA ASN A 379 8.05 -9.90 12.77
C ASN A 379 8.57 -8.46 12.97
N ARG A 380 9.21 -8.16 14.10
CA ARG A 380 9.90 -6.86 14.31
C ARG A 380 11.02 -6.64 13.31
N THR A 381 11.75 -7.69 12.93
CA THR A 381 12.82 -7.60 11.93
C THR A 381 12.29 -7.32 10.52
N LEU A 382 11.05 -7.74 10.22
CA LEU A 382 10.41 -7.53 8.94
C LEU A 382 9.88 -6.11 8.73
N ILE A 383 9.60 -5.34 9.79
CA ILE A 383 8.93 -4.04 9.69
C ILE A 383 9.93 -2.96 9.30
N HIS A 384 9.63 -2.20 8.23
CA HIS A 384 10.45 -1.07 7.82
C HIS A 384 10.66 -0.08 8.98
N PRO A 385 11.89 0.41 9.22
CA PRO A 385 12.19 1.24 10.41
C PRO A 385 11.44 2.57 10.47
N GLU A 386 10.98 3.09 9.33
CA GLU A 386 10.16 4.31 9.24
C GLU A 386 8.64 4.03 9.24
N ALA A 387 8.21 2.77 9.27
CA ALA A 387 6.79 2.44 9.35
C ALA A 387 6.21 2.85 10.71
N VAL A 388 5.01 3.40 10.70
CA VAL A 388 4.30 3.87 11.90
C VAL A 388 2.99 3.11 12.01
N ASN A 389 2.75 2.50 13.18
CA ASN A 389 1.50 1.81 13.49
C ASN A 389 0.46 2.80 14.03
N ASP A 390 -0.06 3.67 13.16
CA ASP A 390 -1.13 4.64 13.47
C ASP A 390 -2.41 4.29 12.73
N GLY A 391 -2.95 3.09 13.00
CA GLY A 391 -4.15 2.57 12.33
C GLY A 391 -3.89 1.84 11.01
N ALA A 392 -2.63 1.79 10.55
CA ALA A 392 -2.22 1.02 9.37
C ALA A 392 -2.38 -0.50 9.59
N ALA A 393 -2.87 -1.22 8.57
CA ALA A 393 -3.07 -2.67 8.65
C ALA A 393 -1.75 -3.47 8.54
N TYR A 394 -0.87 -3.07 7.62
CA TYR A 394 0.41 -3.74 7.36
C TYR A 394 1.55 -2.75 7.18
N ALA A 395 2.77 -3.25 7.27
CA ALA A 395 4.01 -2.51 7.08
C ALA A 395 4.71 -2.90 5.77
N MET A 396 5.47 -1.97 5.21
CA MET A 396 6.49 -2.25 4.18
C MET A 396 7.61 -3.13 4.77
N PRO A 397 8.22 -4.04 3.99
CA PRO A 397 9.37 -4.82 4.43
C PRO A 397 10.57 -3.95 4.76
N ASN A 398 11.33 -4.36 5.77
CA ASN A 398 12.61 -3.76 6.13
C ASN A 398 13.69 -4.15 5.12
N LEU A 399 13.84 -3.35 4.07
CA LEU A 399 14.96 -3.43 3.14
C LEU A 399 15.97 -2.31 3.36
N ALA A 400 15.97 -1.68 4.54
CA ALA A 400 16.90 -0.62 4.91
C ALA A 400 18.14 -1.17 5.64
N THR A 401 18.12 -2.43 6.08
CA THR A 401 19.21 -3.07 6.81
C THR A 401 19.50 -4.48 6.29
N ALA A 402 20.72 -4.96 6.48
CA ALA A 402 21.11 -6.33 6.14
C ALA A 402 20.26 -7.37 6.90
N ASP A 403 19.97 -7.14 8.19
CA ASP A 403 19.14 -8.04 9.00
C ASP A 403 17.69 -8.12 8.48
N GLY A 404 17.12 -6.99 8.06
CA GLY A 404 15.78 -6.93 7.51
C GLY A 404 15.67 -7.69 6.18
N VAL A 405 16.65 -7.47 5.28
CA VAL A 405 16.78 -8.22 4.02
C VAL A 405 16.92 -9.72 4.28
N ALA A 406 17.77 -10.12 5.23
CA ALA A 406 17.99 -11.53 5.54
C ALA A 406 16.74 -12.19 6.13
N ALA A 407 15.99 -11.50 6.99
CA ALA A 407 14.73 -12.01 7.55
C ALA A 407 13.63 -12.13 6.50
N TYR A 408 13.44 -11.09 5.68
CA TYR A 408 12.47 -11.11 4.59
C TYR A 408 12.83 -12.19 3.55
N GLY A 409 14.09 -12.28 3.15
CA GLY A 409 14.61 -13.33 2.30
C GLY A 409 14.39 -14.73 2.87
N ALA A 410 14.60 -14.94 4.17
CA ALA A 410 14.45 -16.25 4.80
C ALA A 410 13.02 -16.78 4.74
N VAL A 411 12.03 -15.94 5.06
CA VAL A 411 10.62 -16.38 4.99
C VAL A 411 10.15 -16.59 3.56
N ILE A 412 10.57 -15.74 2.61
CA ILE A 412 10.24 -15.91 1.20
C ILE A 412 10.90 -17.19 0.64
N ALA A 413 12.17 -17.42 0.97
CA ALA A 413 12.89 -18.63 0.58
C ALA A 413 12.25 -19.91 1.13
N LEU A 414 11.80 -19.90 2.40
CA LEU A 414 11.11 -21.03 3.01
C LEU A 414 9.80 -21.35 2.28
N LEU A 415 8.98 -20.33 2.03
CA LEU A 415 7.67 -20.51 1.39
C LEU A 415 7.82 -20.87 -0.09
N SER A 416 8.72 -20.21 -0.82
CA SER A 416 8.91 -20.45 -2.25
C SER A 416 9.52 -21.80 -2.53
N ASP A 417 10.41 -22.30 -1.67
CA ASP A 417 10.91 -23.67 -1.75
C ASP A 417 9.77 -24.65 -1.47
N ARG A 418 9.07 -24.49 -0.34
CA ARG A 418 7.98 -25.40 0.05
C ARG A 418 6.90 -25.58 -1.02
N TYR A 419 6.43 -24.48 -1.60
CA TYR A 419 5.32 -24.48 -2.58
C TYR A 419 5.78 -24.52 -4.04
N ALA A 420 7.02 -24.93 -4.30
CA ALA A 420 7.52 -25.27 -5.62
C ALA A 420 8.05 -26.71 -5.70
N ARG A 421 8.10 -27.44 -4.58
CA ARG A 421 8.54 -28.84 -4.57
C ARG A 421 7.59 -29.72 -5.39
N PRO A 422 8.08 -30.46 -6.39
CA PRO A 422 7.29 -31.48 -7.08
C PRO A 422 6.77 -32.53 -6.10
N ALA A 423 5.60 -33.11 -6.38
CA ALA A 423 5.16 -34.29 -5.66
C ALA A 423 6.10 -35.45 -6.00
N ASP A 424 6.70 -36.08 -4.99
CA ASP A 424 7.73 -37.13 -5.11
C ASP A 424 7.14 -38.54 -5.35
N GLY A 425 5.91 -38.62 -5.87
CA GLY A 425 5.28 -39.89 -6.26
C GLY A 425 4.75 -40.74 -5.09
N SER A 426 5.00 -40.35 -3.84
CA SER A 426 4.20 -40.79 -2.68
C SER A 426 2.85 -40.08 -2.75
N ALA A 427 1.79 -40.84 -3.03
CA ALA A 427 0.43 -40.34 -3.00
C ALA A 427 0.11 -39.82 -1.58
N GLY A 428 0.20 -38.50 -1.36
CA GLY A 428 -0.15 -37.85 -0.09
C GLY A 428 0.74 -36.70 0.40
N GLU A 429 1.83 -36.33 -0.28
CA GLU A 429 2.83 -35.38 0.27
C GLU A 429 2.97 -34.04 -0.49
N SER A 430 2.04 -33.69 -1.40
CA SER A 430 2.09 -32.36 -2.02
C SER A 430 1.64 -31.27 -1.04
N HIS A 431 2.55 -30.35 -0.72
CA HIS A 431 2.22 -29.12 0.03
C HIS A 431 1.39 -28.12 -0.80
N GLY A 432 1.17 -28.42 -2.09
CA GLY A 432 0.55 -27.53 -3.06
C GLY A 432 1.54 -26.57 -3.71
N ARG A 433 1.04 -25.70 -4.60
CA ARG A 433 1.85 -24.79 -5.41
C ARG A 433 1.34 -23.37 -5.39
N ILE A 434 2.24 -22.40 -5.22
CA ILE A 434 1.97 -20.97 -5.36
C ILE A 434 2.73 -20.45 -6.58
N VAL A 435 1.99 -19.93 -7.57
CA VAL A 435 2.59 -19.41 -8.82
C VAL A 435 2.56 -17.89 -8.92
N ASN A 436 1.59 -17.24 -8.28
CA ASN A 436 1.47 -15.78 -8.27
C ASN A 436 1.74 -15.24 -6.87
N TRP A 437 2.64 -14.28 -6.76
CA TRP A 437 3.07 -13.66 -5.51
C TRP A 437 2.68 -12.19 -5.55
N ILE A 438 1.58 -11.83 -4.91
CA ILE A 438 1.08 -10.46 -4.80
C ILE A 438 1.80 -9.80 -3.63
N LEU A 439 2.56 -8.74 -3.91
CA LEU A 439 3.35 -8.07 -2.90
C LEU A 439 2.52 -7.05 -2.15
N HIS A 440 2.27 -7.34 -0.87
CA HIS A 440 1.59 -6.42 0.05
C HIS A 440 0.19 -6.04 -0.42
N ASN A 441 -0.47 -5.12 0.28
CA ASN A 441 -1.85 -4.75 -0.02
C ASN A 441 -1.95 -3.28 -0.39
N GLU A 442 -2.61 -2.99 -1.52
CA GLU A 442 -3.05 -1.66 -1.93
C GLU A 442 -2.01 -0.56 -1.66
N ILE A 443 -0.85 -0.69 -2.30
CA ILE A 443 0.32 0.14 -1.95
C ILE A 443 0.14 1.62 -2.27
N ASP A 444 -0.82 1.95 -3.12
CA ASP A 444 -1.22 3.31 -3.43
C ASP A 444 -1.95 4.00 -2.27
N GLN A 445 -2.41 3.24 -1.28
CA GLN A 445 -2.95 3.73 -0.01
C GLN A 445 -1.92 3.43 1.11
N GLY A 446 -0.69 3.90 0.92
CA GLY A 446 0.47 3.54 1.73
C GLY A 446 0.27 3.76 3.23
N ALA A 447 -0.35 4.86 3.64
CA ALA A 447 -0.61 5.12 5.06
C ALA A 447 -1.53 4.08 5.72
N HIS A 448 -2.50 3.55 4.98
CA HIS A 448 -3.55 2.67 5.50
C HIS A 448 -3.18 1.19 5.38
N TRP A 449 -2.60 0.76 4.26
CA TRP A 449 -2.44 -0.66 3.96
C TRP A 449 -1.00 -1.16 4.00
N THR A 450 -0.04 -0.46 3.39
CA THR A 450 1.36 -0.89 3.35
C THR A 450 2.28 0.23 3.82
N ASN A 451 2.36 0.41 5.14
CA ASN A 451 2.91 1.61 5.74
C ASN A 451 4.45 1.62 5.79
N MET A 452 5.03 2.75 5.39
CA MET A 452 6.45 3.06 5.50
C MET A 452 6.64 4.47 6.12
N GLY A 453 5.64 4.99 6.83
CA GLY A 453 5.53 6.40 7.22
C GLY A 453 5.24 7.32 6.02
N GLU A 454 5.29 8.64 6.24
CA GLU A 454 5.13 9.64 5.17
C GLU A 454 6.30 9.55 4.18
N GLN A 455 6.06 9.22 2.91
CA GLN A 455 7.13 9.03 1.92
C GLN A 455 6.88 9.68 0.56
N PRO A 456 7.86 10.40 -0.03
CA PRO A 456 7.71 10.84 -1.40
C PRO A 456 7.56 9.62 -2.34
N PRO A 457 6.70 9.69 -3.36
CA PRO A 457 6.23 8.51 -4.11
C PRO A 457 7.36 7.63 -4.66
N LEU A 458 8.39 8.23 -5.27
CA LEU A 458 9.47 7.47 -5.89
C LEU A 458 10.38 6.75 -4.87
N ARG A 459 10.58 7.32 -3.67
CA ARG A 459 11.33 6.65 -2.58
C ARG A 459 10.55 5.45 -2.04
N TYR A 460 9.25 5.62 -1.86
CA TYR A 460 8.34 4.56 -1.42
C TYR A 460 8.33 3.41 -2.45
N LEU A 461 8.12 3.76 -3.73
CA LEU A 461 8.10 2.79 -4.81
C LEU A 461 9.45 2.09 -4.99
N GLU A 462 10.58 2.77 -4.85
CA GLU A 462 11.90 2.14 -4.95
C GLU A 462 12.08 1.02 -3.91
N THR A 463 11.65 1.26 -2.67
CA THR A 463 11.74 0.24 -1.61
C THR A 463 10.81 -0.94 -1.92
N TYR A 464 9.59 -0.65 -2.38
CA TYR A 464 8.65 -1.68 -2.82
C TYR A 464 9.17 -2.49 -4.02
N TYR A 465 9.75 -1.82 -5.01
CA TYR A 465 10.32 -2.44 -6.20
C TYR A 465 11.50 -3.35 -5.83
N ARG A 466 12.39 -2.96 -4.92
CA ARG A 466 13.43 -3.86 -4.40
C ARG A 466 12.84 -5.11 -3.72
N ALA A 467 11.70 -4.97 -3.02
CA ALA A 467 10.97 -6.11 -2.48
C ALA A 467 10.44 -7.02 -3.61
N MET A 468 9.85 -6.44 -4.67
CA MET A 468 9.41 -7.21 -5.84
C MET A 468 10.55 -7.98 -6.50
N ARG A 469 11.74 -7.38 -6.60
CA ARG A 469 12.93 -8.02 -7.19
C ARG A 469 13.43 -9.17 -6.32
N LEU A 470 13.50 -8.97 -5.01
CA LEU A 470 13.89 -10.02 -4.07
C LEU A 470 12.90 -11.20 -4.11
N VAL A 471 11.59 -10.93 -4.06
CA VAL A 471 10.56 -11.98 -4.15
C VAL A 471 10.63 -12.70 -5.49
N HIS A 472 10.73 -11.96 -6.61
CA HIS A 472 10.86 -12.56 -7.93
C HIS A 472 12.09 -13.47 -8.01
N ALA A 473 13.25 -13.02 -7.54
CA ALA A 473 14.47 -13.80 -7.59
C ALA A 473 14.36 -15.11 -6.77
N LEU A 474 13.84 -15.02 -5.54
CA LEU A 474 13.71 -16.17 -4.64
C LEU A 474 12.57 -17.13 -5.02
N THR A 475 11.59 -16.69 -5.80
CA THR A 475 10.50 -17.54 -6.29
C THR A 475 10.85 -18.15 -7.64
N ARG A 476 11.40 -17.38 -8.58
CA ARG A 476 11.83 -17.86 -9.90
C ARG A 476 12.93 -18.90 -9.83
N ARG A 477 13.82 -18.82 -8.84
CA ARG A 477 14.83 -19.87 -8.60
C ARG A 477 14.25 -21.24 -8.25
N ASN A 478 12.97 -21.32 -7.86
CA ASN A 478 12.32 -22.56 -7.47
C ASN A 478 11.23 -22.98 -8.46
N ASP A 479 10.50 -22.02 -9.03
CA ASP A 479 9.46 -22.25 -10.04
C ASP A 479 9.71 -21.35 -11.26
N PRO A 480 9.98 -21.90 -12.46
CA PRO A 480 10.25 -21.12 -13.67
C PRO A 480 9.06 -20.28 -14.13
N HIS A 481 7.88 -20.48 -13.55
CA HIS A 481 6.65 -19.76 -13.85
C HIS A 481 6.16 -18.86 -12.71
N ALA A 482 6.94 -18.69 -11.63
CA ALA A 482 6.57 -17.79 -10.54
C ALA A 482 6.58 -16.32 -10.98
N ARG A 483 5.48 -15.60 -10.72
CA ARG A 483 5.31 -14.18 -11.10
C ARG A 483 5.01 -13.33 -9.89
N THR A 484 5.43 -12.07 -9.93
CA THR A 484 5.16 -11.09 -8.88
C THR A 484 4.13 -10.06 -9.34
N PHE A 485 3.29 -9.57 -8.43
CA PHE A 485 2.21 -8.65 -8.77
C PHE A 485 2.21 -7.45 -7.83
N VAL A 486 2.06 -6.25 -8.41
CA VAL A 486 1.85 -5.01 -7.64
C VAL A 486 0.37 -4.86 -7.27
N SER A 487 0.05 -4.68 -5.99
CA SER A 487 -1.33 -4.53 -5.53
C SER A 487 -1.79 -3.07 -5.49
N LEU A 488 -2.94 -2.78 -6.12
CA LEU A 488 -3.44 -1.41 -6.31
C LEU A 488 -4.95 -1.34 -6.11
N THR A 489 -5.43 -0.24 -5.51
CA THR A 489 -6.86 0.06 -5.40
C THR A 489 -7.50 0.45 -6.73
N HIS A 490 -8.81 0.71 -6.70
CA HIS A 490 -9.61 1.31 -7.78
C HIS A 490 -9.33 2.80 -8.03
N HIS A 491 -8.43 3.46 -7.27
CA HIS A 491 -7.92 4.78 -7.65
C HIS A 491 -7.02 4.69 -8.91
N TRP A 492 -6.80 5.80 -9.60
CA TRP A 492 -6.01 5.80 -10.84
C TRP A 492 -5.10 7.00 -11.04
N ASP A 493 -5.63 8.13 -11.51
CA ASP A 493 -4.87 9.34 -11.84
C ASP A 493 -5.25 10.50 -10.91
N GLN A 494 -4.93 10.33 -9.63
CA GLN A 494 -5.21 11.33 -8.59
C GLN A 494 -4.10 12.39 -8.53
N PRO A 495 -4.44 13.65 -8.17
CA PRO A 495 -3.42 14.67 -7.90
C PRO A 495 -2.43 14.21 -6.81
N PRO A 496 -1.17 14.66 -6.86
CA PRO A 496 -0.18 14.33 -5.83
C PRO A 496 -0.67 14.72 -4.44
N ASP A 497 -0.64 13.77 -3.51
CA ASP A 497 -0.95 14.00 -2.11
C ASP A 497 0.26 14.65 -1.40
N PRO A 498 0.14 15.90 -0.92
CA PRO A 498 1.25 16.59 -0.26
C PRO A 498 1.64 15.97 1.09
N THR A 499 0.73 15.22 1.71
CA THR A 499 0.95 14.51 2.99
C THR A 499 1.70 13.19 2.81
N TRP A 500 1.79 12.69 1.56
CA TRP A 500 2.43 11.43 1.21
C TRP A 500 1.75 10.19 1.82
N GLU A 501 0.46 10.25 2.08
CA GLU A 501 -0.32 9.12 2.59
C GLU A 501 -0.84 8.22 1.46
N THR A 502 -1.08 8.82 0.30
CA THR A 502 -1.62 8.15 -0.89
C THR A 502 -0.83 8.48 -2.16
N TYR A 503 -0.90 7.59 -3.15
CA TYR A 503 -0.17 7.69 -4.41
C TYR A 503 -1.09 7.38 -5.59
N ALA A 504 -0.82 7.95 -6.77
CA ALA A 504 -1.60 7.64 -7.97
C ALA A 504 -1.13 6.32 -8.60
N PRO A 505 -1.99 5.27 -8.70
CA PRO A 505 -1.62 3.99 -9.30
C PRO A 505 -1.02 4.09 -10.71
N LYS A 506 -1.54 4.99 -11.55
CA LYS A 506 -1.02 5.24 -12.89
C LYS A 506 0.47 5.61 -12.86
N ARG A 507 0.83 6.56 -11.99
CA ARG A 507 2.21 7.03 -11.84
C ARG A 507 3.12 5.95 -11.25
N LEU A 508 2.63 5.20 -10.25
CA LEU A 508 3.38 4.09 -9.66
C LEU A 508 3.74 3.02 -10.72
N LEU A 509 2.81 2.67 -11.62
CA LEU A 509 3.06 1.70 -12.69
C LEU A 509 4.06 2.21 -13.74
N GLU A 510 4.01 3.50 -14.06
CA GLU A 510 4.97 4.11 -14.99
C GLU A 510 6.39 4.14 -14.42
N ASP A 511 6.54 4.55 -13.17
CA ASP A 511 7.84 4.55 -12.49
C ASP A 511 8.35 3.11 -12.26
N LEU A 512 7.46 2.16 -11.94
CA LEU A 512 7.79 0.73 -11.80
C LEU A 512 8.35 0.15 -13.11
N ALA A 513 7.70 0.46 -14.23
CA ALA A 513 8.14 0.01 -15.55
C ALA A 513 9.48 0.65 -15.95
N ALA A 514 9.69 1.92 -15.62
CA ALA A 514 10.95 2.61 -15.86
C ALA A 514 12.11 1.98 -15.08
N LEU A 515 11.93 1.72 -13.77
CA LEU A 515 12.91 1.03 -12.93
C LEU A 515 13.18 -0.40 -13.44
N SER A 516 12.12 -1.16 -13.72
CA SER A 516 12.20 -2.54 -14.24
C SER A 516 13.06 -2.60 -15.50
N ARG A 517 12.91 -1.65 -16.43
CA ARG A 517 13.71 -1.63 -17.67
C ARG A 517 15.15 -1.27 -17.46
N LEU A 518 15.38 -0.25 -16.63
CA LEU A 518 16.71 0.27 -16.37
C LEU A 518 17.59 -0.80 -15.71
N GLU A 519 17.05 -1.54 -14.75
CA GLU A 519 17.81 -2.47 -13.92
C GLU A 519 17.65 -3.95 -14.34
N GLY A 520 17.10 -4.20 -15.53
CA GLY A 520 16.86 -5.53 -16.10
C GLY A 520 15.41 -5.99 -15.93
N ASP A 521 14.64 -6.08 -17.01
CA ASP A 521 13.21 -6.33 -16.91
C ASP A 521 12.89 -7.71 -16.29
N PHE A 522 11.76 -7.82 -15.61
CA PHE A 522 11.27 -9.08 -15.02
C PHE A 522 9.75 -9.19 -15.15
N GLU A 523 9.22 -10.40 -15.01
CA GLU A 523 7.81 -10.70 -15.25
C GLU A 523 6.92 -10.32 -14.04
N TRP A 524 6.81 -9.02 -13.77
CA TRP A 524 5.77 -8.49 -12.88
C TRP A 524 4.42 -8.31 -13.61
N GLY A 525 3.33 -8.34 -12.85
CA GLY A 525 1.96 -8.04 -13.27
C GLY A 525 1.23 -7.12 -12.29
N VAL A 526 -0.07 -6.92 -12.47
CA VAL A 526 -0.89 -6.03 -11.62
C VAL A 526 -1.98 -6.81 -10.89
N ALA A 527 -2.06 -6.67 -9.57
CA ALA A 527 -3.13 -7.14 -8.72
C ALA A 527 -4.07 -5.96 -8.42
N TYR A 528 -5.11 -5.76 -9.24
CA TYR A 528 -5.95 -4.56 -9.22
C TYR A 528 -7.26 -4.82 -8.48
N HIS A 529 -7.73 -3.87 -7.66
CA HIS A 529 -8.95 -4.04 -6.84
C HIS A 529 -10.10 -3.13 -7.32
N PRO A 530 -10.82 -3.51 -8.40
CA PRO A 530 -11.83 -2.66 -9.02
C PRO A 530 -13.16 -2.70 -8.26
N TYR A 531 -13.21 -2.05 -7.10
CA TYR A 531 -14.47 -1.78 -6.41
C TYR A 531 -15.31 -0.73 -7.17
N PRO A 532 -16.64 -0.70 -6.97
CA PRO A 532 -17.44 0.47 -7.34
C PRO A 532 -16.90 1.73 -6.67
N GLU A 533 -17.20 2.90 -7.25
CA GLU A 533 -16.77 4.22 -6.74
C GLU A 533 -17.01 4.38 -5.22
N SER A 534 -18.11 3.82 -4.72
CA SER A 534 -18.33 3.64 -3.30
C SER A 534 -18.49 2.15 -3.01
N LEU A 535 -17.67 1.63 -2.09
CA LEU A 535 -17.78 0.23 -1.63
C LEU A 535 -19.16 -0.10 -1.03
N LEU A 536 -19.90 0.92 -0.56
CA LEU A 536 -21.26 0.78 -0.03
C LEU A 536 -22.36 0.78 -1.11
N ARG A 537 -22.02 1.08 -2.37
CA ARG A 537 -22.99 1.14 -3.47
C ARG A 537 -22.71 0.01 -4.47
N PRO A 538 -23.52 -1.07 -4.48
CA PRO A 538 -23.32 -2.23 -5.35
C PRO A 538 -23.76 -2.01 -6.82
N THR A 539 -23.81 -0.77 -7.31
CA THR A 539 -24.30 -0.45 -8.67
C THR A 539 -23.19 0.23 -9.49
N PRO A 540 -22.14 -0.50 -9.90
CA PRO A 540 -20.99 0.08 -10.58
C PRO A 540 -21.34 0.80 -11.89
N TRP A 541 -22.41 0.40 -12.57
CA TRP A 541 -22.93 1.09 -13.76
C TRP A 541 -23.40 2.53 -13.49
N SER A 542 -23.67 2.87 -12.23
CA SER A 542 -24.10 4.20 -11.79
C SER A 542 -22.96 5.07 -11.24
N ASP A 543 -21.71 4.57 -11.25
CA ASP A 543 -20.54 5.34 -10.85
C ASP A 543 -20.39 6.57 -11.75
N ARG A 544 -19.99 7.71 -11.19
CA ARG A 544 -19.94 9.01 -11.90
C ARG A 544 -18.52 9.50 -12.13
N LEU A 545 -17.62 9.27 -11.18
CA LEU A 545 -16.21 9.65 -11.28
C LEU A 545 -15.46 8.89 -12.39
N PRO A 546 -15.69 7.58 -12.62
CA PRO A 546 -14.98 6.85 -13.66
C PRO A 546 -15.40 7.31 -15.05
N THR A 547 -14.41 7.56 -15.91
CA THR A 547 -14.59 7.90 -17.33
C THR A 547 -13.74 6.95 -18.19
N ASP A 548 -14.01 6.88 -19.49
CA ASP A 548 -13.25 6.02 -20.41
C ASP A 548 -11.92 6.65 -20.86
N ARG A 549 -11.53 7.79 -20.28
CA ARG A 549 -10.29 8.51 -20.59
C ARG A 549 -9.10 8.00 -19.78
N ASP A 550 -7.90 8.18 -20.31
CA ASP A 550 -6.64 7.77 -19.65
C ASP A 550 -6.34 8.57 -18.36
N ASP A 551 -6.95 9.74 -18.19
CA ASP A 551 -6.86 10.64 -17.03
C ASP A 551 -8.03 10.48 -16.04
N THR A 552 -8.78 9.37 -16.14
CA THR A 552 -9.84 9.06 -15.18
C THR A 552 -9.31 9.03 -13.75
N PRO A 553 -10.02 9.60 -12.76
CA PRO A 553 -9.54 9.58 -11.37
C PRO A 553 -9.53 8.17 -10.77
N MET A 554 -10.36 7.27 -11.30
CA MET A 554 -10.59 5.92 -10.79
C MET A 554 -10.88 4.94 -11.93
N ILE A 555 -10.53 3.68 -11.72
CA ILE A 555 -10.94 2.56 -12.57
C ILE A 555 -11.79 1.60 -11.73
N THR A 556 -13.07 1.53 -12.06
CA THR A 556 -14.06 0.64 -11.42
C THR A 556 -14.54 -0.38 -12.45
N PRO A 557 -15.45 -1.31 -12.12
CA PRO A 557 -16.03 -2.20 -13.13
C PRO A 557 -16.59 -1.44 -14.33
N ARG A 558 -17.03 -0.19 -14.16
CA ARG A 558 -17.57 0.64 -15.24
C ARG A 558 -16.55 0.96 -16.34
N ASN A 559 -15.26 1.07 -16.09
CA ASN A 559 -14.30 1.54 -17.11
C ASN A 559 -12.99 0.72 -17.11
N LEU A 560 -13.05 -0.56 -16.74
CA LEU A 560 -11.90 -1.48 -16.72
C LEU A 560 -11.08 -1.51 -18.02
N ALA A 561 -11.69 -1.21 -19.17
CA ALA A 561 -11.00 -1.10 -20.46
C ALA A 561 -9.88 -0.05 -20.47
N VAL A 562 -9.91 0.95 -19.56
CA VAL A 562 -8.81 1.92 -19.39
C VAL A 562 -7.53 1.21 -18.92
N LEU A 563 -7.63 0.26 -17.98
CA LEU A 563 -6.47 -0.50 -17.49
C LEU A 563 -5.89 -1.40 -18.58
N ASP A 564 -6.77 -2.09 -19.32
CA ASP A 564 -6.38 -2.92 -20.46
C ASP A 564 -5.63 -2.09 -21.51
N ARG A 565 -6.20 -0.97 -21.98
CA ARG A 565 -5.55 -0.06 -22.93
C ARG A 565 -4.22 0.48 -22.41
N PHE A 566 -4.16 0.84 -21.12
CA PHE A 566 -2.95 1.35 -20.50
C PHE A 566 -1.81 0.32 -20.54
N LEU A 567 -2.06 -0.93 -20.17
CA LEU A 567 -1.04 -1.99 -20.15
C LEU A 567 -0.59 -2.43 -21.54
N HIS A 568 -1.40 -2.20 -22.57
CA HIS A 568 -1.01 -2.46 -23.97
C HIS A 568 0.06 -1.52 -24.51
N ARG A 569 0.32 -0.38 -23.83
CA ARG A 569 1.37 0.57 -24.21
C ARG A 569 2.73 -0.13 -24.29
N PRO A 570 3.56 0.10 -25.32
CA PRO A 570 4.87 -0.54 -25.46
C PRO A 570 5.77 -0.32 -24.26
N GLU A 571 5.52 0.74 -23.47
CA GLU A 571 6.28 1.12 -22.30
C GLU A 571 6.00 0.25 -21.05
N LEU A 572 4.94 -0.56 -21.09
CA LEU A 572 4.51 -1.38 -19.96
C LEU A 572 4.62 -2.88 -20.21
N ARG A 573 4.89 -3.30 -21.45
CA ARG A 573 5.06 -4.72 -21.79
C ARG A 573 6.27 -5.32 -21.09
N PHE A 574 6.17 -6.60 -20.76
CA PHE A 574 7.32 -7.40 -20.37
C PHE A 574 8.21 -7.65 -21.58
N ARG A 575 9.51 -7.36 -21.43
CA ARG A 575 10.53 -7.60 -22.43
C ARG A 575 11.50 -8.66 -21.89
N PRO A 576 11.43 -9.91 -22.38
CA PRO A 576 12.37 -10.94 -21.97
C PRO A 576 13.81 -10.58 -22.34
N SER A 577 14.74 -11.15 -21.57
CA SER A 577 16.18 -11.05 -21.81
C SER A 577 16.58 -11.68 -23.16
N ALA A 578 17.82 -11.45 -23.61
CA ALA A 578 18.31 -12.08 -24.83
C ALA A 578 18.34 -13.61 -24.71
N ALA A 579 18.77 -14.14 -23.56
CA ALA A 579 18.70 -15.57 -23.25
C ALA A 579 17.27 -16.11 -23.30
N GLU A 580 16.30 -15.45 -22.66
CA GLU A 580 14.90 -15.89 -22.64
C GLU A 580 14.26 -15.87 -24.03
N ARG A 581 14.60 -14.90 -24.88
CA ARG A 581 14.17 -14.86 -26.30
C ARG A 581 14.71 -16.02 -27.11
N THR A 582 15.96 -16.38 -26.87
CA THR A 582 16.59 -17.54 -27.53
C THR A 582 15.88 -18.84 -27.15
N GLN A 583 15.29 -18.89 -25.95
CA GLN A 583 14.44 -19.98 -25.47
C GLN A 583 12.96 -19.88 -25.92
N GLY A 584 12.63 -18.90 -26.77
CA GLY A 584 11.29 -18.73 -27.35
C GLY A 584 10.33 -17.86 -26.52
N THR A 585 10.81 -17.14 -25.51
CA THR A 585 9.98 -16.19 -24.76
C THR A 585 9.80 -14.89 -25.55
N GLU A 586 8.55 -14.48 -25.76
CA GLU A 586 8.21 -13.28 -26.52
C GLU A 586 7.83 -12.09 -25.63
N ASP A 587 7.87 -10.89 -26.22
CA ASP A 587 7.27 -9.69 -25.61
C ASP A 587 5.78 -9.92 -25.37
N ARG A 588 5.30 -9.55 -24.18
CA ARG A 588 3.87 -9.71 -23.86
C ARG A 588 3.34 -8.60 -22.96
N VAL A 589 2.04 -8.40 -23.04
CA VAL A 589 1.31 -7.55 -22.08
C VAL A 589 1.34 -8.22 -20.71
N ARG A 590 1.49 -7.42 -19.66
CA ARG A 590 1.55 -7.93 -18.29
C ARG A 590 0.15 -8.29 -17.80
N GLY A 591 0.04 -9.45 -17.17
CA GLY A 591 -1.22 -9.97 -16.68
C GLY A 591 -1.80 -9.17 -15.53
N VAL A 592 -3.12 -9.16 -15.44
CA VAL A 592 -3.91 -8.55 -14.38
C VAL A 592 -4.65 -9.62 -13.60
N LEU A 593 -4.45 -9.65 -12.28
CA LEU A 593 -5.30 -10.36 -11.34
C LEU A 593 -6.24 -9.34 -10.73
N LEU A 594 -7.54 -9.49 -10.93
CA LEU A 594 -8.52 -8.74 -10.14
C LEU A 594 -8.65 -9.48 -8.80
N SER A 595 -7.74 -9.16 -7.88
CA SER A 595 -7.46 -9.93 -6.67
C SER A 595 -8.41 -9.67 -5.51
N GLU A 596 -9.15 -8.56 -5.57
CA GLU A 596 -10.09 -8.17 -4.54
C GLU A 596 -11.16 -7.23 -5.10
N GLN A 597 -12.41 -7.70 -5.15
CA GLN A 597 -13.56 -6.87 -5.49
C GLN A 597 -14.85 -7.57 -5.07
N GLY A 598 -15.84 -6.78 -4.66
CA GLY A 598 -17.15 -7.29 -4.31
C GLY A 598 -18.21 -6.21 -4.27
N PHE A 599 -19.45 -6.64 -4.06
CA PHE A 599 -20.61 -5.77 -4.08
C PHE A 599 -21.34 -5.86 -2.74
N HIS A 600 -21.50 -4.73 -2.07
CA HIS A 600 -22.09 -4.67 -0.74
C HIS A 600 -23.60 -4.93 -0.76
N THR A 601 -24.07 -5.76 0.15
CA THR A 601 -25.50 -5.89 0.48
C THR A 601 -25.80 -5.22 1.83
N PRO A 602 -26.53 -4.10 1.88
CA PRO A 602 -26.87 -3.47 3.15
C PRO A 602 -27.62 -4.41 4.10
N GLU A 603 -27.24 -4.40 5.38
CA GLU A 603 -27.94 -5.19 6.40
C GLU A 603 -29.34 -4.63 6.65
N THR A 604 -30.31 -5.53 6.76
CA THR A 604 -31.70 -5.19 7.04
C THR A 604 -32.42 -6.39 7.66
N THR A 605 -33.37 -6.13 8.56
CA THR A 605 -34.26 -7.14 9.12
C THR A 605 -35.48 -7.42 8.24
N ASP A 606 -35.80 -6.53 7.30
CA ASP A 606 -36.89 -6.72 6.33
C ASP A 606 -36.48 -7.75 5.25
N PRO A 607 -37.17 -8.89 5.16
CA PRO A 607 -36.88 -9.91 4.14
C PRO A 607 -37.03 -9.39 2.70
N ALA A 608 -37.95 -8.46 2.43
CA ALA A 608 -38.16 -7.94 1.09
C ALA A 608 -37.00 -7.05 0.64
N ALA A 609 -36.61 -6.10 1.49
CA ALA A 609 -35.43 -5.25 1.26
C ALA A 609 -34.15 -6.10 1.13
N ARG A 610 -34.00 -7.16 1.93
CA ARG A 610 -32.85 -8.08 1.81
C ARG A 610 -32.80 -8.77 0.45
N ALA A 611 -33.94 -9.26 -0.03
CA ALA A 611 -34.03 -9.91 -1.34
C ALA A 611 -33.69 -8.92 -2.46
N GLU A 612 -34.13 -7.66 -2.37
CA GLU A 612 -33.76 -6.60 -3.31
C GLU A 612 -32.24 -6.34 -3.30
N HIS A 613 -31.63 -6.15 -2.13
CA HIS A 613 -30.19 -5.94 -2.01
C HIS A 613 -29.37 -7.08 -2.63
N GLU A 614 -29.78 -8.33 -2.42
CA GLU A 614 -29.12 -9.49 -3.02
C GLU A 614 -29.34 -9.60 -4.54
N ARG A 615 -30.47 -9.15 -5.08
CA ARG A 615 -30.67 -9.03 -6.54
C ARG A 615 -29.76 -7.99 -7.16
N VAL A 616 -29.58 -6.84 -6.51
CA VAL A 616 -28.63 -5.80 -6.97
C VAL A 616 -27.20 -6.34 -6.94
N GLN A 617 -26.80 -7.03 -5.87
CA GLN A 617 -25.49 -7.67 -5.79
C GLN A 617 -25.27 -8.68 -6.93
N ALA A 618 -26.27 -9.53 -7.19
CA ALA A 618 -26.22 -10.52 -8.26
C ALA A 618 -26.13 -9.88 -9.66
N ALA A 619 -26.88 -8.79 -9.91
CA ALA A 619 -26.81 -8.02 -11.15
C ALA A 619 -25.44 -7.35 -11.34
N ALA A 620 -24.79 -6.89 -10.28
CA ALA A 620 -23.44 -6.32 -10.33
C ALA A 620 -22.38 -7.32 -10.79
N PHE A 621 -22.50 -8.59 -10.40
CA PHE A 621 -21.65 -9.65 -10.93
C PHE A 621 -21.87 -9.87 -12.43
N LEU A 622 -23.12 -9.95 -12.90
CA LEU A 622 -23.42 -10.10 -14.33
C LEU A 622 -22.85 -8.95 -15.16
N TYR A 623 -23.14 -7.70 -14.74
CA TYR A 623 -22.66 -6.50 -15.41
C TYR A 623 -21.12 -6.45 -15.49
N THR A 624 -20.46 -6.79 -14.38
CA THR A 624 -18.99 -6.80 -14.33
C THR A 624 -18.43 -7.90 -15.23
N TRP A 625 -19.00 -9.10 -15.18
CA TRP A 625 -18.56 -10.24 -15.98
C TRP A 625 -18.70 -9.99 -17.48
N ASP A 626 -19.73 -9.27 -17.94
CA ASP A 626 -19.85 -8.84 -19.34
C ASP A 626 -18.65 -8.00 -19.79
N ARG A 627 -18.21 -7.07 -18.95
CA ARG A 627 -17.08 -6.18 -19.27
C ARG A 627 -15.75 -6.91 -19.26
N LEU A 628 -15.60 -7.92 -18.40
CA LEU A 628 -14.39 -8.74 -18.36
C LEU A 628 -14.17 -9.56 -19.63
N ARG A 629 -15.23 -9.93 -20.36
CA ARG A 629 -15.11 -10.72 -21.60
C ARG A 629 -14.35 -10.00 -22.71
N GLU A 630 -14.32 -8.67 -22.66
CA GLU A 630 -13.66 -7.84 -23.68
C GLU A 630 -12.19 -7.56 -23.36
N LEU A 631 -11.73 -7.93 -22.15
CA LEU A 631 -10.39 -7.60 -21.66
C LEU A 631 -9.46 -8.79 -21.84
N THR A 632 -8.30 -8.56 -22.44
CA THR A 632 -7.32 -9.62 -22.72
C THR A 632 -6.24 -9.71 -21.66
N VAL A 633 -6.05 -8.65 -20.88
CA VAL A 633 -5.05 -8.62 -19.81
C VAL A 633 -5.50 -9.33 -18.53
N VAL A 634 -6.80 -9.57 -18.33
CA VAL A 634 -7.33 -10.14 -17.08
C VAL A 634 -7.18 -11.65 -17.08
N GLU A 635 -6.35 -12.15 -16.16
CA GLU A 635 -6.07 -13.59 -16.00
C GLU A 635 -6.91 -14.22 -14.88
N ALA A 636 -7.37 -13.43 -13.91
CA ALA A 636 -8.21 -13.89 -12.81
C ALA A 636 -9.16 -12.80 -12.29
N PHE A 637 -10.34 -13.22 -11.83
CA PHE A 637 -11.36 -12.41 -11.17
C PHE A 637 -11.75 -13.07 -9.84
N HIS A 638 -11.12 -12.63 -8.76
CA HIS A 638 -11.34 -13.10 -7.40
C HIS A 638 -12.44 -12.31 -6.70
N ASN A 639 -13.62 -12.91 -6.53
CA ASN A 639 -14.64 -12.25 -5.72
C ASN A 639 -14.19 -12.17 -4.24
N HIS A 640 -14.05 -10.95 -3.74
CA HIS A 640 -13.91 -10.65 -2.32
C HIS A 640 -15.31 -10.29 -1.79
N ARG A 641 -15.99 -11.18 -1.08
CA ARG A 641 -15.44 -12.36 -0.39
C ARG A 641 -16.31 -13.60 -0.51
N TRP A 642 -15.75 -14.72 -0.07
CA TRP A 642 -16.48 -15.98 0.03
C TRP A 642 -17.72 -15.87 0.94
N ILE A 643 -17.51 -15.37 2.17
CA ILE A 643 -18.49 -15.31 3.25
C ILE A 643 -18.38 -13.94 3.90
N ASP A 644 -19.47 -13.22 4.15
CA ASP A 644 -19.45 -11.94 4.88
C ASP A 644 -18.65 -12.02 6.20
N HIS A 645 -18.02 -10.92 6.60
CA HIS A 645 -17.11 -10.93 7.75
C HIS A 645 -17.31 -9.76 8.70
N PRO A 646 -17.29 -10.04 10.02
CA PRO A 646 -17.55 -9.01 11.02
C PRO A 646 -16.44 -7.94 11.11
N GLY A 647 -15.23 -8.28 10.67
CA GLY A 647 -14.06 -7.38 10.70
C GLY A 647 -13.92 -6.40 9.53
N GLU A 648 -14.90 -6.32 8.62
CA GLU A 648 -14.87 -5.39 7.46
C GLU A 648 -15.77 -4.16 7.67
N GLY A 649 -16.01 -3.81 8.94
CA GLY A 649 -16.94 -2.74 9.30
C GLY A 649 -18.35 -2.99 8.75
N PRO A 650 -18.96 -2.03 8.04
CA PRO A 650 -20.31 -2.20 7.49
C PRO A 650 -20.36 -3.09 6.26
N LEU A 651 -19.23 -3.45 5.64
CA LEU A 651 -19.21 -4.14 4.36
C LEU A 651 -19.71 -5.59 4.47
N ARG A 652 -20.44 -6.02 3.44
CA ARG A 652 -21.09 -7.33 3.32
C ARG A 652 -21.00 -7.78 1.87
N LEU A 653 -19.79 -8.20 1.49
CA LEU A 653 -19.41 -8.51 0.12
C LEU A 653 -19.48 -10.01 -0.22
N GLY A 654 -19.80 -10.84 0.77
CA GLY A 654 -19.86 -12.29 0.69
C GLY A 654 -20.83 -12.80 -0.38
N LEU A 655 -20.51 -13.92 -1.03
CA LEU A 655 -21.51 -14.77 -1.72
C LEU A 655 -22.40 -15.49 -0.71
N ARG A 656 -21.91 -15.66 0.52
CA ARG A 656 -22.67 -16.14 1.68
C ARG A 656 -22.77 -15.06 2.73
N ARG A 657 -23.85 -15.09 3.51
CA ARG A 657 -24.00 -14.21 4.68
C ARG A 657 -23.09 -14.67 5.82
N GLN A 658 -23.07 -13.93 6.91
CA GLN A 658 -22.32 -14.33 8.10
C GLN A 658 -22.87 -15.66 8.66
N PRO A 659 -21.99 -16.57 9.12
CA PRO A 659 -22.40 -17.80 9.80
C PRO A 659 -23.30 -17.55 11.01
N THR A 660 -24.24 -18.46 11.24
CA THR A 660 -25.02 -18.53 12.49
C THR A 660 -24.84 -19.90 13.14
N ALA A 661 -25.40 -20.09 14.34
CA ALA A 661 -25.37 -21.40 14.99
C ALA A 661 -26.13 -22.47 14.19
N GLU A 662 -27.19 -22.07 13.48
CA GLU A 662 -28.03 -22.92 12.64
C GLU A 662 -27.41 -23.14 11.26
N GLU A 663 -26.70 -22.14 10.73
CA GLU A 663 -26.03 -22.17 9.43
C GLU A 663 -24.54 -21.83 9.58
N PRO A 664 -23.69 -22.80 9.98
CA PRO A 664 -22.28 -22.56 10.32
C PRO A 664 -21.41 -22.15 9.12
N ASP A 665 -21.89 -22.39 7.90
CA ASP A 665 -21.26 -21.93 6.66
C ASP A 665 -21.81 -20.57 6.17
N GLY A 666 -22.84 -20.05 6.83
CA GLY A 666 -23.62 -18.90 6.39
C GLY A 666 -24.55 -19.24 5.21
N PRO A 667 -25.80 -18.73 5.20
CA PRO A 667 -26.73 -18.95 4.10
C PRO A 667 -26.17 -18.37 2.80
N LYS A 668 -26.38 -19.09 1.70
CA LYS A 668 -26.07 -18.61 0.34
C LYS A 668 -26.93 -17.40 0.01
N LYS A 669 -26.33 -16.33 -0.51
CA LYS A 669 -27.04 -15.21 -1.13
C LYS A 669 -27.43 -15.59 -2.56
N LEU A 670 -28.37 -14.87 -3.17
CA LEU A 670 -28.70 -15.05 -4.59
C LEU A 670 -27.45 -14.95 -5.50
N ALA A 671 -26.54 -14.04 -5.17
CA ALA A 671 -25.29 -13.87 -5.90
C ALA A 671 -24.43 -15.15 -5.95
N TRP A 672 -24.54 -16.07 -4.98
CA TRP A 672 -23.82 -17.35 -5.02
C TRP A 672 -24.23 -18.18 -6.25
N GLU A 673 -25.54 -18.25 -6.56
CA GLU A 673 -26.02 -19.02 -7.70
C GLU A 673 -25.69 -18.35 -9.03
N VAL A 674 -25.78 -17.02 -9.07
CA VAL A 674 -25.36 -16.25 -10.25
C VAL A 674 -23.86 -16.44 -10.50
N TYR A 675 -23.04 -16.31 -9.45
CA TYR A 675 -21.60 -16.48 -9.53
C TYR A 675 -21.19 -17.88 -10.00
N ARG A 676 -21.89 -18.92 -9.51
CA ARG A 676 -21.73 -20.30 -10.01
C ARG A 676 -21.94 -20.37 -11.53
N ASP A 677 -22.99 -19.74 -12.02
CA ASP A 677 -23.39 -19.89 -13.42
C ASP A 677 -22.63 -18.94 -14.36
N LEU A 678 -21.90 -17.93 -13.85
CA LEU A 678 -21.09 -17.02 -14.67
C LEU A 678 -20.14 -17.77 -15.61
N GLY A 679 -20.10 -17.38 -16.88
CA GLY A 679 -19.27 -18.02 -17.90
C GLY A 679 -19.72 -19.42 -18.30
N THR A 680 -20.90 -19.87 -17.87
CA THR A 680 -21.53 -21.13 -18.29
C THR A 680 -22.79 -20.85 -19.14
N PRO A 681 -23.33 -21.85 -19.87
CA PRO A 681 -24.60 -21.68 -20.59
C PRO A 681 -25.77 -21.26 -19.70
N GLU A 682 -25.75 -21.66 -18.42
CA GLU A 682 -26.80 -21.35 -17.44
C GLU A 682 -26.85 -19.86 -17.06
N GLU A 683 -25.79 -19.08 -17.32
CA GLU A 683 -25.76 -17.64 -17.00
C GLU A 683 -26.94 -16.88 -17.62
N SER A 684 -27.38 -17.30 -18.81
CA SER A 684 -28.48 -16.66 -19.56
C SER A 684 -29.80 -16.58 -18.78
N ARG A 685 -30.04 -17.51 -17.84
CA ARG A 685 -31.25 -17.53 -17.00
C ARG A 685 -31.34 -16.37 -16.02
N TRP A 686 -30.23 -15.67 -15.77
CA TRP A 686 -30.14 -14.58 -14.81
C TRP A 686 -30.24 -13.19 -15.43
N ARG A 687 -30.30 -13.09 -16.76
CA ARG A 687 -30.23 -11.82 -17.49
C ARG A 687 -31.37 -10.85 -17.17
N TRP A 688 -32.51 -11.36 -16.69
CA TRP A 688 -33.63 -10.55 -16.21
C TRP A 688 -33.27 -9.66 -15.02
N LEU A 689 -32.26 -10.03 -14.21
CA LEU A 689 -31.81 -9.23 -13.06
C LEU A 689 -31.27 -7.87 -13.50
N LEU A 690 -30.61 -7.79 -14.66
CA LEU A 690 -30.09 -6.52 -15.18
C LEU A 690 -31.22 -5.55 -15.51
N ASP A 691 -32.29 -6.04 -16.14
CA ASP A 691 -33.48 -5.23 -16.44
C ASP A 691 -34.21 -4.79 -15.16
N GLU A 692 -34.37 -5.70 -14.18
CA GLU A 692 -35.06 -5.41 -12.91
C GLU A 692 -34.39 -4.26 -12.14
N VAL A 693 -33.07 -4.22 -12.10
CA VAL A 693 -32.30 -3.20 -11.36
C VAL A 693 -31.91 -2.00 -12.22
N GLY A 694 -32.35 -1.95 -13.48
CA GLY A 694 -32.03 -0.88 -14.41
C GLY A 694 -30.56 -0.81 -14.83
N ALA A 695 -29.83 -1.92 -14.78
CA ALA A 695 -28.47 -2.04 -15.29
C ALA A 695 -28.44 -2.21 -16.83
N PRO A 696 -27.42 -1.71 -17.53
CA PRO A 696 -27.23 -2.01 -18.95
C PRO A 696 -27.03 -3.52 -19.19
N GLY A 697 -27.44 -4.02 -20.36
CA GLY A 697 -27.18 -5.41 -20.80
C GLY A 697 -28.30 -6.42 -20.57
N GLY A 698 -29.46 -6.00 -20.06
CA GLY A 698 -30.64 -6.87 -19.99
C GLY A 698 -31.33 -7.09 -21.36
N PRO A 699 -32.18 -8.12 -21.50
CA PRO A 699 -32.84 -8.49 -22.76
C PRO A 699 -33.63 -7.35 -23.44
N GLY A 700 -34.02 -6.30 -22.71
CA GLY A 700 -34.66 -5.09 -23.26
C GLY A 700 -33.73 -3.93 -23.61
N SER A 701 -32.44 -4.00 -23.29
CA SER A 701 -31.49 -2.90 -23.49
C SER A 701 -31.06 -2.77 -24.97
N LYS A 702 -31.15 -1.56 -25.54
CA LYS A 702 -30.55 -1.26 -26.84
C LYS A 702 -29.02 -1.31 -26.67
N PRO A 703 -28.26 -1.89 -27.63
CA PRO A 703 -26.80 -1.81 -27.59
C PRO A 703 -26.40 -0.33 -27.55
N THR A 704 -25.81 0.10 -26.44
CA THR A 704 -25.15 1.39 -26.34
C THR A 704 -23.88 1.31 -27.17
N ASP A 705 -23.77 2.11 -28.22
CA ASP A 705 -22.52 2.38 -28.95
C ASP A 705 -21.48 2.90 -27.93
N LEU A 706 -20.63 2.01 -27.45
CA LEU A 706 -19.36 2.36 -26.82
C LEU A 706 -18.31 2.30 -27.93
N ARG A 707 -18.01 3.46 -28.52
CA ARG A 707 -16.82 3.67 -29.37
C ARG A 707 -15.81 4.53 -28.64
#